data_AF-A0A4S3J9W3-F1
#
_entry.id   AF-A0A4S3J9W3-F1
#
_cell.length_a   1.000
_cell.length_b   1.000
_cell.length_c   1.000
_cell.angle_alpha   90.00
_cell.angle_beta   90.00
_cell.angle_gamma   90.00
#
_symmetry.space_group_name_H-M   'P 1'
#
loop_
_entity.id
_entity.type
_entity.pdbx_description
1 polymer ?
#
loop_
_entity_poly.entity_id
_entity_poly.type
_entity_poly.pdbx_seq_one_letter_code
_entity_poly.pdbx_strand_id
1 'polypeptide(L)'
;MAIFTGGKSTAINSPRHLTLRHARRVIGLKKQSLGLLGPDEEVTEPTLAPGEEKVDSYWAPGLEAGPSYSINVTQTIKTPNQDESLVLQGQQDFTVDAPQFTLPEGSIHSVYPPSGYSEDHRILPHVVLTDPHLPWERRGSPKTPEHLGDRNRVPWLAVFSFTQDELKLSAEALASMFQKTSDQLQKPVKQSSTLAINMTVADLCATTDMVTPVSNLQPSTIQDARGDFIFVPAELFTSLFSTFDQSSQRQVPASPDTMPYQFLSHVRNINTTGMAVSGVEDVGIFSVVLGNRAGPLDNLAPATVSVHLVSIEGVEAMQFPISQPYVALCSLHSWTYTVLPPRMLNVPDAMEALGRTLGVLRPPESVIAALKARNDRVSDRIACRLDDGYSLVTYRTQTGERSVALYRGPLTPTVVPPLTMNHCSNSGIDLQILDKEVGIMDVSYSSAWQLGRTLALGDEAFTAALMRLRRAIHTGAMKASKIRVVQQESADALRTRTDLLKDLPTMVTHLHQIPGLGFQSPQIGKIYLEEAIKLARHLAQSPDGSMYDEHNAPNSNDWMVVLKWLMDRMFLDGVPAHYLISDPFHLEPESLRFFSIDQNWVDALIDGALSLGNHQGDDPDRAAIKAALNDYIQQGPQLLDQETQVPSYGFFLRSDLVTMFPDLRVKTLPQQSNPPKRAPLLRHEIITDGVMLCLLDRTPGSEDFTGLTFTQPPHQQRFAVARGLDVTAVKVDIRRQYTVDESIRDKDVNQHDPLTPEIKYQPDTADNLFIWGSQPGTADLRILRLPRFADVQLQYLQEKMGTYDAGSTPTKYFDDDTATSALFALQMNDPIYYLEIGLQGNPALQSLAAPPRPRTLRFLEPARVAPLLPTGTSSSSSSSPQPPDEPPAKDDDRGPVTTLFSRPAGYHPGPHILASLGPHVRAIRTRNLPSPQVTGDDTPAQFPKYTCSVVTSGLSYVQVGDNLPQDLIFAIGVSENDTSTYQLTEFDVRIRLGPVNPTIHTLMQDYDGPGPRMLDNLRFNVLPQFDHQGGDVYLLLRLLPRSATGRIEIRKVREMGFLLSLATVNLFPDHQTLVRLDTMAYYTDPSHPTQETNFDANIINSKA
;
A
#
# COMPACT_ATOMS: atom_id res chain seq x y z
N MET A 1 -13.68 5.27 -9.80
CA MET A 1 -14.17 6.18 -8.75
C MET A 1 -14.10 7.59 -9.29
N ALA A 2 -15.25 8.23 -9.50
CA ALA A 2 -15.28 9.66 -9.82
C ALA A 2 -15.44 10.38 -8.48
N ILE A 3 -14.40 11.09 -8.02
CA ILE A 3 -14.54 11.99 -6.87
C ILE A 3 -15.21 13.25 -7.41
N PHE A 4 -16.10 13.84 -6.63
CA PHE A 4 -16.72 15.09 -7.01
C PHE A 4 -15.68 16.22 -6.86
N THR A 5 -15.10 16.64 -7.98
CA THR A 5 -14.03 17.66 -8.02
C THR A 5 -14.49 19.03 -8.47
N GLY A 6 -15.75 19.18 -8.87
CA GLY A 6 -16.25 20.41 -9.47
C GLY A 6 -15.64 20.74 -10.85
N GLY A 7 -14.93 19.80 -11.51
CA GLY A 7 -14.26 20.04 -12.80
C GLY A 7 -13.95 18.77 -13.63
N LYS A 8 -13.30 18.94 -14.79
CA LYS A 8 -12.85 17.83 -15.66
C LYS A 8 -11.59 17.16 -15.07
N SER A 9 -11.72 15.91 -14.62
CA SER A 9 -10.63 15.09 -14.07
C SER A 9 -9.52 14.82 -15.10
N THR A 10 -8.24 14.95 -14.69
CA THR A 10 -7.05 14.70 -15.54
C THR A 10 -6.01 13.80 -14.84
N ALA A 11 -6.43 12.63 -14.39
CA ALA A 11 -5.55 11.65 -13.74
C ALA A 11 -4.32 11.30 -14.62
N ILE A 12 -3.12 11.29 -14.02
CA ILE A 12 -1.89 10.82 -14.66
C ILE A 12 -1.53 9.47 -14.06
N ASN A 13 -1.78 8.38 -14.79
CA ASN A 13 -1.40 7.04 -14.38
C ASN A 13 0.07 6.75 -14.76
N SER A 14 1.01 7.29 -13.98
CA SER A 14 2.46 7.13 -14.18
C SER A 14 3.19 7.10 -12.82
N PRO A 15 4.23 6.27 -12.63
CA PRO A 15 5.06 6.32 -11.41
C PRO A 15 5.78 7.67 -11.25
N ARG A 16 5.88 8.45 -12.34
CA ARG A 16 6.45 9.80 -12.41
C ARG A 16 5.40 10.91 -12.33
N HIS A 17 4.19 10.60 -11.84
CA HIS A 17 3.08 11.55 -11.79
C HIS A 17 3.42 12.81 -10.99
N LEU A 18 4.17 12.71 -9.88
CA LEU A 18 4.56 13.88 -9.08
C LEU A 18 5.40 14.88 -9.89
N THR A 19 6.41 14.40 -10.61
CA THR A 19 7.26 15.23 -11.47
C THR A 19 6.51 15.79 -12.67
N LEU A 20 5.70 14.95 -13.35
CA LEU A 20 4.96 15.36 -14.54
C LEU A 20 3.85 16.37 -14.22
N ARG A 21 3.18 16.23 -13.06
CA ARG A 21 2.19 17.21 -12.58
C ARG A 21 2.84 18.54 -12.23
N HIS A 22 3.94 18.51 -11.48
CA HIS A 22 4.70 19.72 -11.16
C HIS A 22 5.13 20.45 -12.45
N ALA A 23 5.69 19.71 -13.40
CA ALA A 23 6.07 20.24 -14.71
C ALA A 23 4.87 20.83 -15.48
N ARG A 24 3.75 20.11 -15.59
CA ARG A 24 2.51 20.61 -16.23
C ARG A 24 1.99 21.89 -15.59
N ARG A 25 1.98 21.97 -14.26
CA ARG A 25 1.53 23.15 -13.51
C ARG A 25 2.42 24.35 -13.82
N VAL A 26 3.74 24.20 -13.71
CA VAL A 26 4.70 25.28 -13.99
C VAL A 26 4.63 25.73 -15.46
N ILE A 27 4.53 24.78 -16.40
CA ILE A 27 4.34 25.07 -17.82
C ILE A 27 3.03 25.81 -18.07
N GLY A 28 1.93 25.38 -17.46
CA GLY A 28 0.61 26.02 -17.55
C GLY A 28 0.63 27.46 -17.06
N LEU A 29 1.21 27.71 -15.88
CA LEU A 29 1.38 29.05 -15.33
C LEU A 29 2.26 29.94 -16.22
N LYS A 30 3.36 29.40 -16.77
CA LYS A 30 4.23 30.15 -17.70
C LYS A 30 3.50 30.46 -19.00
N LYS A 31 2.73 29.53 -19.58
CA LYS A 31 1.87 29.77 -20.76
C LYS A 31 0.80 30.81 -20.50
N GLN A 32 0.18 30.82 -19.31
CA GLN A 32 -0.77 31.84 -18.88
C GLN A 32 -0.11 33.22 -18.84
N SER A 33 1.06 33.32 -18.20
CA SER A 33 1.83 34.58 -18.13
C SER A 33 2.27 35.11 -19.50
N LEU A 34 2.47 34.21 -20.48
CA LEU A 34 2.87 34.52 -21.85
C LEU A 34 1.67 34.71 -22.81
N GLY A 35 0.42 34.54 -22.34
CA GLY A 35 -0.78 34.68 -23.17
C GLY A 35 -0.93 33.61 -24.26
N LEU A 36 -0.40 32.41 -24.05
CA LEU A 36 -0.37 31.31 -25.03
C LEU A 36 -1.50 30.27 -24.86
N LEU A 37 -2.47 30.50 -23.95
CA LEU A 37 -3.60 29.60 -23.71
C LEU A 37 -4.78 29.89 -24.65
N GLY A 38 -5.48 28.85 -25.09
CA GLY A 38 -6.73 28.97 -25.85
C GLY A 38 -7.90 29.46 -24.99
N PRO A 39 -8.99 29.96 -25.59
CA PRO A 39 -10.16 30.48 -24.86
C PRO A 39 -10.88 29.45 -23.97
N ASP A 40 -10.65 28.15 -24.19
CA ASP A 40 -11.24 27.05 -23.42
C ASP A 40 -10.24 26.41 -22.41
N GLU A 41 -8.99 26.91 -22.33
CA GLU A 41 -7.94 26.40 -21.44
C GLU A 41 -7.72 27.35 -20.24
N GLU A 42 -8.67 27.40 -19.31
CA GLU A 42 -8.45 28.04 -18.00
C GLU A 42 -7.71 27.08 -17.06
N VAL A 43 -6.51 27.47 -16.60
CA VAL A 43 -5.86 26.85 -15.44
C VAL A 43 -6.56 27.40 -14.20
N THR A 44 -7.61 26.74 -13.75
CA THR A 44 -8.30 27.11 -12.50
C THR A 44 -7.39 26.75 -11.34
N GLU A 45 -6.80 27.74 -10.67
CA GLU A 45 -6.10 27.48 -9.41
C GLU A 45 -7.11 26.94 -8.39
N PRO A 46 -6.74 25.90 -7.59
CA PRO A 46 -7.58 25.47 -6.49
C PRO A 46 -7.78 26.65 -5.53
N THR A 47 -9.03 26.89 -5.13
CA THR A 47 -9.41 28.02 -4.26
C THR A 47 -8.79 27.95 -2.85
N LEU A 48 -8.33 26.77 -2.43
CA LEU A 48 -7.67 26.51 -1.14
C LEU A 48 -6.17 26.30 -1.35
N ALA A 49 -5.33 26.87 -0.49
CA ALA A 49 -3.89 26.63 -0.51
C ALA A 49 -3.52 25.22 0.01
N PRO A 50 -2.33 24.68 -0.31
CA PRO A 50 -1.92 23.36 0.16
C PRO A 50 -1.87 23.25 1.69
N GLY A 51 -2.73 22.41 2.27
CA GLY A 51 -2.85 22.23 3.72
C GLY A 51 -3.98 23.03 4.37
N GLU A 52 -4.70 23.84 3.60
CA GLU A 52 -5.97 24.41 4.02
C GLU A 52 -7.12 23.43 3.75
N GLU A 53 -8.13 23.48 4.61
CA GLU A 53 -9.41 22.83 4.42
C GLU A 53 -10.54 23.81 4.71
N LYS A 54 -11.66 23.64 4.03
CA LYS A 54 -12.91 24.34 4.34
C LYS A 54 -13.92 23.31 4.85
N VAL A 55 -14.55 23.60 5.97
CA VAL A 55 -15.59 22.75 6.58
C VAL A 55 -16.93 23.47 6.53
N ASP A 56 -17.91 22.86 5.87
CA ASP A 56 -19.28 23.36 5.78
C ASP A 56 -20.20 22.50 6.66
N SER A 57 -21.17 23.11 7.38
CA SER A 57 -22.04 22.36 8.31
C SER A 57 -22.94 21.35 7.61
N TYR A 58 -23.46 21.70 6.43
CA TYR A 58 -24.27 20.84 5.59
C TYR A 58 -24.18 21.26 4.13
N TRP A 59 -24.49 20.33 3.23
CA TRP A 59 -24.59 20.62 1.79
C TRP A 59 -25.84 19.93 1.22
N ALA A 60 -27.00 20.52 1.45
CA ALA A 60 -28.25 19.94 1.00
C ALA A 60 -28.48 20.16 -0.51
N PRO A 61 -29.06 19.17 -1.22
CA PRO A 61 -29.53 19.38 -2.58
C PRO A 61 -30.71 20.35 -2.61
N GLY A 62 -30.95 20.99 -3.77
CA GLY A 62 -32.06 21.93 -3.95
C GLY A 62 -33.45 21.29 -3.94
N LEU A 63 -33.54 19.99 -4.23
CA LEU A 63 -34.75 19.17 -4.13
C LEU A 63 -34.41 17.91 -3.34
N GLU A 64 -35.32 17.47 -2.49
CA GLU A 64 -35.14 16.32 -1.60
C GLU A 64 -35.78 15.08 -2.19
N ALA A 65 -35.27 13.90 -1.85
CA ALA A 65 -35.90 12.63 -2.23
C ALA A 65 -37.01 12.24 -1.25
N GLY A 66 -38.06 11.62 -1.79
CA GLY A 66 -39.23 11.14 -1.03
C GLY A 66 -40.54 11.86 -1.36
N PRO A 67 -40.65 13.18 -1.17
CA PRO A 67 -41.87 13.92 -1.52
C PRO A 67 -42.16 13.90 -3.03
N SER A 68 -43.45 13.92 -3.40
CA SER A 68 -43.86 14.20 -4.78
C SER A 68 -43.88 15.69 -5.03
N TYR A 69 -43.18 16.14 -6.08
CA TYR A 69 -43.13 17.53 -6.50
C TYR A 69 -44.06 17.75 -7.70
N SER A 70 -44.70 18.92 -7.77
CA SER A 70 -45.54 19.31 -8.89
C SER A 70 -44.97 20.55 -9.59
N ILE A 71 -44.68 20.45 -10.89
CA ILE A 71 -44.32 21.60 -11.73
C ILE A 71 -45.61 22.20 -12.27
N ASN A 72 -45.91 23.44 -11.89
CA ASN A 72 -47.09 24.18 -12.36
C ASN A 72 -46.65 25.25 -13.38
N VAL A 73 -47.09 25.12 -14.62
CA VAL A 73 -46.84 26.08 -15.71
C VAL A 73 -48.12 26.85 -15.97
N THR A 74 -48.04 28.19 -15.95
CA THR A 74 -49.15 29.07 -16.30
C THR A 74 -48.78 29.91 -17.53
N GLN A 75 -49.55 29.80 -18.61
CA GLN A 75 -49.36 30.58 -19.83
C GLN A 75 -50.56 31.50 -20.07
N THR A 76 -50.32 32.81 -20.06
CA THR A 76 -51.36 33.81 -20.33
C THR A 76 -51.25 34.31 -21.76
N ILE A 77 -52.25 34.02 -22.60
CA ILE A 77 -52.35 34.48 -23.99
C ILE A 77 -53.24 35.71 -24.03
N LYS A 78 -52.72 36.83 -24.56
CA LYS A 78 -53.47 38.07 -24.76
C LYS A 78 -53.65 38.34 -26.25
N THR A 79 -54.89 38.53 -26.70
CA THR A 79 -55.20 38.93 -28.08
C THR A 79 -55.30 40.46 -28.21
N PRO A 80 -54.87 41.07 -29.33
CA PRO A 80 -54.81 42.54 -29.46
C PRO A 80 -56.17 43.28 -29.41
N ASN A 81 -57.29 42.59 -29.62
CA ASN A 81 -58.62 43.22 -29.82
C ASN A 81 -59.71 42.75 -28.83
N GLN A 82 -59.35 42.09 -27.72
CA GLN A 82 -60.28 41.73 -26.63
C GLN A 82 -59.56 41.86 -25.27
N ASP A 83 -60.24 42.45 -24.29
CA ASP A 83 -59.72 42.63 -22.91
C ASP A 83 -59.64 41.32 -22.09
N GLU A 84 -60.02 40.18 -22.67
CA GLU A 84 -59.98 38.87 -21.99
C GLU A 84 -58.68 38.13 -22.31
N SER A 85 -57.88 37.87 -21.27
CA SER A 85 -56.66 37.05 -21.34
C SER A 85 -56.97 35.59 -21.07
N LEU A 86 -56.61 34.68 -21.98
CA LEU A 86 -56.74 33.24 -21.79
C LEU A 86 -55.56 32.72 -20.95
N VAL A 87 -55.83 32.19 -19.77
CA VAL A 87 -54.80 31.57 -18.89
C VAL A 87 -54.88 30.06 -19.03
N LEU A 88 -53.84 29.45 -19.62
CA LEU A 88 -53.64 28.01 -19.67
C LEU A 88 -52.80 27.56 -18.47
N GLN A 89 -53.19 26.46 -17.84
CA GLN A 89 -52.43 25.86 -16.73
C GLN A 89 -52.08 24.41 -17.08
N GLY A 90 -50.83 24.01 -16.82
CA GLY A 90 -50.37 22.64 -16.91
C GLY A 90 -49.68 22.24 -15.60
N GLN A 91 -49.94 21.01 -15.16
CA GLN A 91 -49.30 20.43 -13.98
C GLN A 91 -48.64 19.11 -14.37
N GLN A 92 -47.40 18.91 -13.92
CA GLN A 92 -46.71 17.62 -14.02
C GLN A 92 -46.09 17.26 -12.67
N ASP A 93 -46.47 16.09 -12.15
CA ASP A 93 -45.91 15.57 -10.91
C ASP A 93 -44.68 14.69 -11.21
N PHE A 94 -43.64 14.80 -10.39
CA PHE A 94 -42.43 13.99 -10.45
C PHE A 94 -41.88 13.71 -9.04
N THR A 95 -41.03 12.68 -8.92
CA THR A 95 -40.35 12.32 -7.68
C THR A 95 -38.85 12.33 -7.89
N VAL A 96 -38.09 12.71 -6.86
CA VAL A 96 -36.62 12.61 -6.86
C VAL A 96 -36.26 11.26 -6.23
N ASP A 97 -35.46 10.47 -6.94
CA ASP A 97 -35.00 9.15 -6.51
C ASP A 97 -33.66 9.27 -5.75
N ALA A 98 -33.51 8.52 -4.65
CA ALA A 98 -32.30 8.48 -3.85
C ALA A 98 -32.20 7.15 -3.06
N PRO A 99 -30.98 6.73 -2.67
CA PRO A 99 -30.75 5.50 -1.91
C PRO A 99 -31.59 5.43 -0.63
N GLN A 100 -32.17 4.26 -0.32
CA GLN A 100 -33.02 4.06 0.88
C GLN A 100 -32.60 2.86 1.74
N PHE A 101 -32.37 1.70 1.13
CA PHE A 101 -32.04 0.45 1.84
C PHE A 101 -30.65 -0.11 1.49
N THR A 102 -30.02 0.41 0.44
CA THR A 102 -28.69 0.00 -0.02
C THR A 102 -28.02 1.19 -0.68
N LEU A 103 -26.72 1.35 -0.46
CA LEU A 103 -25.93 2.38 -1.11
C LEU A 103 -25.35 1.87 -2.44
N PRO A 104 -25.27 2.71 -3.48
CA PRO A 104 -24.54 2.39 -4.70
C PRO A 104 -23.07 2.02 -4.45
N GLU A 105 -22.51 1.18 -5.33
CA GLU A 105 -21.08 0.85 -5.27
C GLU A 105 -20.23 2.13 -5.43
N GLY A 106 -19.27 2.32 -4.53
CA GLY A 106 -18.37 3.48 -4.55
C GLY A 106 -18.88 4.73 -3.84
N SER A 107 -20.08 4.73 -3.22
CA SER A 107 -20.56 5.86 -2.39
C SER A 107 -19.74 6.09 -1.13
N ILE A 108 -19.04 5.06 -0.65
CA ILE A 108 -18.16 5.12 0.52
C ILE A 108 -16.73 5.30 0.03
N HIS A 109 -16.12 6.41 0.42
CA HIS A 109 -14.71 6.68 0.16
C HIS A 109 -13.82 5.93 1.16
N SER A 110 -14.13 6.03 2.44
CA SER A 110 -13.39 5.38 3.52
C SER A 110 -14.21 5.27 4.80
N VAL A 111 -13.91 4.28 5.62
CA VAL A 111 -14.44 4.12 6.99
C VAL A 111 -13.30 4.15 7.99
N TYR A 112 -13.58 4.64 9.18
CA TYR A 112 -12.61 4.70 10.25
C TYR A 112 -13.25 4.35 11.61
N PRO A 113 -12.62 3.51 12.45
CA PRO A 113 -11.43 2.70 12.14
C PRO A 113 -11.68 1.70 11.00
N PRO A 114 -10.70 1.39 10.14
CA PRO A 114 -10.89 0.43 9.06
C PRO A 114 -11.17 -0.99 9.57
N SER A 115 -11.77 -1.83 8.72
CA SER A 115 -12.13 -3.18 9.14
C SER A 115 -10.91 -4.03 9.50
N GLY A 116 -10.95 -4.68 10.67
CA GLY A 116 -9.86 -5.53 11.17
C GLY A 116 -8.73 -4.78 11.89
N TYR A 117 -8.76 -3.45 11.91
CA TYR A 117 -7.78 -2.63 12.62
C TYR A 117 -8.11 -2.53 14.11
N SER A 118 -7.10 -2.15 14.90
CA SER A 118 -7.25 -1.91 16.34
C SER A 118 -7.05 -0.43 16.66
N GLU A 119 -7.88 0.13 17.55
CA GLU A 119 -7.82 1.54 17.94
C GLU A 119 -8.11 1.77 19.43
N ASP A 120 -7.80 2.98 19.89
CA ASP A 120 -8.07 3.47 21.24
C ASP A 120 -9.59 3.59 21.49
N HIS A 121 -10.04 3.28 22.71
CA HIS A 121 -11.44 3.36 23.14
C HIS A 121 -12.03 4.77 23.04
N ARG A 122 -11.20 5.82 23.00
CA ARG A 122 -11.65 7.23 22.88
C ARG A 122 -12.15 7.61 21.49
N ILE A 123 -11.79 6.84 20.48
CA ILE A 123 -12.07 7.13 19.07
C ILE A 123 -13.55 6.92 18.76
N LEU A 124 -14.14 7.89 18.04
CA LEU A 124 -15.48 7.84 17.50
C LEU A 124 -15.44 7.29 16.07
N PRO A 125 -16.10 6.16 15.79
CA PRO A 125 -16.18 5.64 14.43
C PRO A 125 -16.88 6.62 13.49
N HIS A 126 -16.43 6.72 12.24
CA HIS A 126 -17.01 7.62 11.25
C HIS A 126 -16.86 7.05 9.83
N VAL A 127 -17.67 7.58 8.90
CA VAL A 127 -17.63 7.24 7.48
C VAL A 127 -17.45 8.50 6.65
N VAL A 128 -16.64 8.40 5.59
CA VAL A 128 -16.43 9.44 4.59
C VAL A 128 -17.08 8.99 3.29
N LEU A 129 -17.98 9.83 2.76
CA LEU A 129 -18.78 9.55 1.58
C LEU A 129 -18.27 10.38 0.40
N THR A 130 -18.27 9.80 -0.80
CA THR A 130 -17.81 10.47 -2.03
C THR A 130 -18.76 11.55 -2.51
N ASP A 131 -20.06 11.41 -2.19
CA ASP A 131 -21.08 12.39 -2.51
C ASP A 131 -21.29 13.33 -1.30
N PRO A 132 -21.03 14.64 -1.44
CA PRO A 132 -21.25 15.60 -0.36
C PRO A 132 -22.73 15.79 0.01
N HIS A 133 -23.66 15.47 -0.88
CA HIS A 133 -25.09 15.67 -0.66
C HIS A 133 -25.77 14.52 0.07
N LEU A 134 -25.22 13.31 -0.04
CA LEU A 134 -25.84 12.06 0.40
C LEU A 134 -26.47 12.11 1.81
N PRO A 135 -25.83 12.65 2.87
CA PRO A 135 -26.45 12.71 4.21
C PRO A 135 -27.71 13.57 4.31
N TRP A 136 -27.94 14.48 3.35
CA TRP A 136 -29.07 15.42 3.33
C TRP A 136 -29.97 15.26 2.09
N GLU A 137 -29.82 14.19 1.32
CA GLU A 137 -30.74 13.87 0.21
C GLU A 137 -32.17 13.59 0.68
N ARG A 138 -32.32 13.04 1.90
CA ARG A 138 -33.60 12.75 2.54
C ARG A 138 -33.73 13.50 3.87
N ARG A 139 -34.96 13.64 4.38
CA ARG A 139 -35.23 14.30 5.66
C ARG A 139 -34.90 13.41 6.85
N GLY A 140 -33.98 13.86 7.71
CA GLY A 140 -33.70 13.25 9.01
C GLY A 140 -34.72 13.59 10.09
N SER A 141 -35.19 14.85 10.17
CA SER A 141 -36.22 15.29 11.13
C SER A 141 -37.34 16.08 10.43
N PRO A 142 -38.62 15.68 10.59
CA PRO A 142 -39.77 16.46 10.14
C PRO A 142 -39.99 17.77 10.92
N LYS A 143 -39.39 17.90 12.11
CA LYS A 143 -39.60 19.04 13.03
C LYS A 143 -38.71 20.25 12.70
N THR A 144 -37.69 20.09 11.86
CA THR A 144 -36.80 21.20 11.48
C THR A 144 -37.51 22.10 10.46
N PRO A 145 -37.80 23.37 10.78
CA PRO A 145 -38.34 24.31 9.81
C PRO A 145 -37.32 24.59 8.70
N GLU A 146 -37.77 24.80 7.46
CA GLU A 146 -36.91 25.30 6.39
C GLU A 146 -36.83 26.82 6.46
N HIS A 147 -35.89 27.36 7.23
CA HIS A 147 -35.54 28.78 7.16
C HIS A 147 -34.21 28.95 6.42
N LEU A 148 -34.17 29.93 5.50
CA LEU A 148 -33.01 30.32 4.69
C LEU A 148 -31.81 30.87 5.51
N GLY A 149 -31.79 30.66 6.84
CA GLY A 149 -30.75 31.08 7.77
C GLY A 149 -30.34 30.03 8.80
N ASP A 150 -30.89 28.82 8.77
CA ASP A 150 -30.48 27.75 9.70
C ASP A 150 -29.10 27.21 9.33
N ARG A 151 -28.16 27.26 10.27
CA ARG A 151 -26.75 26.86 10.05
C ARG A 151 -26.48 25.37 10.28
N ASN A 152 -27.49 24.60 10.68
CA ASN A 152 -27.41 23.15 10.94
C ASN A 152 -28.60 22.43 10.32
N ARG A 153 -28.40 21.17 9.93
CA ARG A 153 -29.45 20.32 9.38
C ARG A 153 -29.28 18.86 9.79
N VAL A 154 -30.37 18.23 10.24
CA VAL A 154 -30.36 16.82 10.65
C VAL A 154 -30.18 15.92 9.41
N PRO A 155 -29.09 15.12 9.34
CA PRO A 155 -28.91 14.13 8.28
C PRO A 155 -29.88 12.96 8.46
N TRP A 156 -30.22 12.25 7.39
CA TRP A 156 -30.99 11.00 7.51
C TRP A 156 -30.12 9.79 7.88
N LEU A 157 -28.80 10.00 8.00
CA LEU A 157 -27.79 9.00 8.31
C LEU A 157 -27.20 9.21 9.70
N ALA A 158 -26.98 8.13 10.45
CA ALA A 158 -26.27 8.13 11.73
C ALA A 158 -25.32 6.93 11.83
N VAL A 159 -24.19 7.09 12.52
CA VAL A 159 -23.25 5.99 12.78
C VAL A 159 -23.40 5.51 14.23
N PHE A 160 -23.61 4.22 14.42
CA PHE A 160 -23.69 3.60 15.74
C PHE A 160 -22.67 2.48 15.88
N SER A 161 -22.04 2.41 17.04
CA SER A 161 -21.12 1.35 17.43
C SER A 161 -21.73 0.46 18.51
N PHE A 162 -21.54 -0.85 18.36
CA PHE A 162 -22.08 -1.87 19.25
C PHE A 162 -21.02 -2.89 19.59
N THR A 163 -21.00 -3.31 20.85
CA THR A 163 -20.27 -4.52 21.23
C THR A 163 -21.00 -5.74 20.69
N GLN A 164 -20.28 -6.84 20.44
CA GLN A 164 -20.88 -8.06 19.88
C GLN A 164 -22.06 -8.57 20.74
N ASP A 165 -21.96 -8.45 22.07
CA ASP A 165 -23.01 -8.90 22.99
C ASP A 165 -24.31 -8.08 22.92
N GLU A 166 -24.26 -6.84 22.42
CA GLU A 166 -25.44 -5.96 22.33
C GLU A 166 -26.34 -6.26 21.13
N LEU A 167 -25.79 -6.79 20.03
CA LEU A 167 -26.53 -7.11 18.80
C LEU A 167 -26.75 -8.61 18.59
N LYS A 168 -26.06 -9.46 19.35
CA LYS A 168 -26.17 -10.91 19.20
C LYS A 168 -27.53 -11.39 19.68
N LEU A 169 -28.30 -11.97 18.78
CA LEU A 169 -29.59 -12.60 19.10
C LEU A 169 -29.36 -14.00 19.64
N SER A 170 -30.15 -14.42 20.64
CA SER A 170 -30.10 -15.79 21.13
C SER A 170 -30.64 -16.77 20.07
N ALA A 171 -30.23 -18.04 20.15
CA ALA A 171 -30.71 -19.06 19.22
C ALA A 171 -32.24 -19.22 19.27
N GLU A 172 -32.84 -19.02 20.46
CA GLU A 172 -34.30 -19.03 20.63
C GLU A 172 -34.97 -17.84 19.93
N ALA A 173 -34.40 -16.63 20.05
CA ALA A 173 -34.94 -15.44 19.41
C ALA A 173 -34.87 -15.53 17.87
N LEU A 174 -33.76 -16.03 17.33
CA LEU A 174 -33.61 -16.29 15.89
C LEU A 174 -34.64 -17.31 15.38
N ALA A 175 -34.97 -18.31 16.20
CA ALA A 175 -35.97 -19.33 15.84
C ALA A 175 -37.41 -18.84 15.97
N SER A 176 -37.72 -17.92 16.90
CA SER A 176 -39.08 -17.41 17.12
C SER A 176 -39.44 -16.21 16.24
N MET A 177 -38.54 -15.23 16.10
CA MET A 177 -38.80 -13.97 15.41
C MET A 177 -39.04 -14.15 13.91
N PHE A 178 -38.34 -15.11 13.29
CA PHE A 178 -38.33 -15.33 11.84
C PHE A 178 -39.18 -16.52 11.37
N GLN A 179 -40.16 -16.97 12.16
CA GLN A 179 -41.00 -18.11 11.76
C GLN A 179 -41.88 -17.81 10.54
N LYS A 180 -42.43 -16.59 10.49
CA LYS A 180 -43.39 -16.14 9.48
C LYS A 180 -42.75 -15.55 8.22
N THR A 181 -41.42 -15.49 8.15
CA THR A 181 -40.71 -14.97 6.96
C THR A 181 -40.69 -15.99 5.83
N SER A 182 -40.50 -15.48 4.62
CA SER A 182 -40.51 -16.27 3.38
C SER A 182 -39.40 -17.34 3.34
N ASP A 183 -39.57 -18.33 2.47
CA ASP A 183 -38.58 -19.40 2.23
C ASP A 183 -37.31 -18.90 1.52
N GLN A 184 -37.29 -17.63 1.07
CA GLN A 184 -36.10 -17.01 0.47
C GLN A 184 -35.01 -16.71 1.51
N LEU A 185 -35.38 -16.58 2.79
CA LEU A 185 -34.43 -16.42 3.88
C LEU A 185 -33.99 -17.82 4.35
N GLN A 186 -32.69 -18.14 4.22
CA GLN A 186 -32.16 -19.45 4.62
C GLN A 186 -32.39 -19.68 6.13
N LYS A 187 -33.14 -20.75 6.48
CA LYS A 187 -33.43 -21.17 7.86
C LYS A 187 -32.49 -22.32 8.27
N PRO A 188 -31.89 -22.31 9.47
CA PRO A 188 -32.00 -21.28 10.51
C PRO A 188 -31.30 -19.98 10.10
N VAL A 189 -31.93 -18.84 10.43
CA VAL A 189 -31.41 -17.51 10.12
C VAL A 189 -30.09 -17.32 10.85
N LYS A 190 -29.03 -16.98 10.11
CA LYS A 190 -27.71 -16.67 10.65
C LYS A 190 -27.44 -15.18 10.50
N GLN A 191 -26.94 -14.55 11.57
CA GLN A 191 -26.43 -13.19 11.51
C GLN A 191 -25.08 -13.15 10.78
N SER A 192 -24.78 -12.04 10.10
CA SER A 192 -23.49 -11.81 9.45
C SER A 192 -22.36 -11.62 10.47
N SER A 193 -21.11 -11.43 10.01
CA SER A 193 -19.97 -11.08 10.86
C SER A 193 -20.15 -9.74 11.61
N THR A 194 -20.95 -8.83 11.06
CA THR A 194 -21.34 -7.56 11.69
C THR A 194 -22.65 -7.66 12.46
N LEU A 195 -23.22 -8.86 12.59
CA LEU A 195 -24.48 -9.14 13.29
C LEU A 195 -25.76 -8.58 12.62
N ALA A 196 -25.66 -8.16 11.35
CA ALA A 196 -26.82 -7.78 10.53
C ALA A 196 -27.47 -9.00 9.86
N ILE A 197 -28.73 -8.86 9.43
CA ILE A 197 -29.47 -9.88 8.68
C ILE A 197 -29.97 -9.27 7.37
N ASN A 198 -29.58 -9.86 6.24
CA ASN A 198 -30.05 -9.48 4.91
C ASN A 198 -31.44 -10.05 4.65
N MET A 199 -32.46 -9.20 4.45
CA MET A 199 -33.83 -9.63 4.17
C MET A 199 -34.59 -8.61 3.31
N THR A 200 -35.77 -9.00 2.82
CA THR A 200 -36.68 -8.07 2.12
C THR A 200 -37.45 -7.22 3.13
N VAL A 201 -37.95 -6.06 2.71
CA VAL A 201 -38.86 -5.24 3.54
C VAL A 201 -40.15 -6.02 3.87
N ALA A 202 -40.63 -6.87 2.97
CA ALA A 202 -41.74 -7.78 3.25
C ALA A 202 -41.44 -8.75 4.41
N ASP A 203 -40.27 -9.40 4.41
CA ASP A 203 -39.85 -10.30 5.48
C ASP A 203 -39.62 -9.56 6.80
N LEU A 204 -39.08 -8.33 6.74
CA LEU A 204 -38.95 -7.46 7.90
C LEU A 204 -40.34 -7.23 8.52
N CYS A 205 -41.33 -6.78 7.74
CA CYS A 205 -42.70 -6.56 8.23
C CYS A 205 -43.37 -7.84 8.76
N ALA A 206 -42.95 -9.03 8.32
CA ALA A 206 -43.44 -10.32 8.81
C ALA A 206 -42.77 -10.79 10.12
N THR A 207 -41.66 -10.17 10.52
CA THR A 207 -40.88 -10.53 11.71
C THR A 207 -41.61 -10.12 12.99
N THR A 208 -41.66 -11.02 13.99
CA THR A 208 -42.35 -10.76 15.27
C THR A 208 -41.42 -10.20 16.34
N ASP A 209 -41.99 -9.69 17.44
CA ASP A 209 -41.26 -9.18 18.62
C ASP A 209 -40.33 -7.99 18.33
N MET A 210 -40.64 -7.19 17.30
CA MET A 210 -39.89 -5.99 16.96
C MET A 210 -40.77 -4.82 16.49
N VAL A 211 -40.20 -3.61 16.48
CA VAL A 211 -40.77 -2.42 15.83
C VAL A 211 -39.75 -1.87 14.83
N THR A 212 -40.21 -1.26 13.73
CA THR A 212 -39.32 -0.66 12.72
C THR A 212 -39.87 0.67 12.19
N PRO A 213 -39.02 1.70 11.95
CA PRO A 213 -39.45 2.96 11.35
C PRO A 213 -39.84 2.81 9.87
N VAL A 214 -39.39 1.73 9.21
CA VAL A 214 -39.65 1.47 7.78
C VAL A 214 -41.13 1.31 7.46
N SER A 215 -41.93 0.84 8.42
CA SER A 215 -43.37 0.61 8.23
C SER A 215 -44.16 1.91 7.96
N ASN A 216 -43.62 3.07 8.34
CA ASN A 216 -44.26 4.37 8.17
C ASN A 216 -43.99 5.03 6.79
N LEU A 217 -43.16 4.43 5.93
CA LEU A 217 -42.63 5.03 4.70
C LEU A 217 -43.43 4.72 3.41
N GLN A 218 -44.74 4.44 3.50
CA GLN A 218 -45.65 4.01 2.41
C GLN A 218 -45.33 2.62 1.79
N PRO A 219 -46.09 1.56 2.15
CA PRO A 219 -45.68 0.17 1.92
C PRO A 219 -46.00 -0.45 0.54
N SER A 220 -46.64 0.22 -0.43
CA SER A 220 -47.13 -0.47 -1.65
C SER A 220 -46.09 -0.69 -2.75
N THR A 221 -45.02 0.10 -2.80
CA THR A 221 -44.04 0.09 -3.92
C THR A 221 -42.68 -0.49 -3.50
N ILE A 222 -42.48 -0.79 -2.21
CA ILE A 222 -41.15 -1.00 -1.60
C ILE A 222 -40.97 -2.44 -1.02
N GLN A 223 -42.00 -3.29 -1.03
CA GLN A 223 -41.99 -4.60 -0.36
C GLN A 223 -40.87 -5.54 -0.84
N ASP A 224 -40.51 -5.43 -2.11
CA ASP A 224 -39.48 -6.26 -2.76
C ASP A 224 -38.05 -5.73 -2.54
N ALA A 225 -37.89 -4.53 -1.96
CA ALA A 225 -36.58 -3.98 -1.67
C ALA A 225 -35.85 -4.85 -0.63
N ARG A 226 -34.56 -5.11 -0.87
CA ARG A 226 -33.68 -5.84 0.06
C ARG A 226 -32.75 -4.87 0.76
N GLY A 227 -32.44 -5.18 2.01
CA GLY A 227 -31.48 -4.41 2.81
C GLY A 227 -30.94 -5.26 3.95
N ASP A 228 -29.92 -4.72 4.62
CA ASP A 228 -29.39 -5.30 5.85
C ASP A 228 -30.04 -4.63 7.05
N PHE A 229 -30.53 -5.43 7.99
CA PHE A 229 -31.21 -4.93 9.18
C PHE A 229 -30.53 -5.40 10.46
N ILE A 230 -30.44 -4.50 11.43
CA ILE A 230 -29.94 -4.78 12.79
C ILE A 230 -31.09 -4.73 13.79
N PHE A 231 -31.04 -5.58 14.82
CA PHE A 231 -32.06 -5.69 15.86
C PHE A 231 -31.50 -5.16 17.17
N VAL A 232 -31.76 -3.89 17.45
CA VAL A 232 -31.22 -3.18 18.63
C VAL A 232 -32.15 -3.41 19.82
N PRO A 233 -31.64 -3.75 21.02
CA PRO A 233 -32.46 -3.83 22.22
C PRO A 233 -33.21 -2.52 22.49
N ALA A 234 -34.49 -2.61 22.87
CA ALA A 234 -35.35 -1.45 23.05
C ALA A 234 -34.82 -0.44 24.09
N GLU A 235 -34.15 -0.92 25.14
CA GLU A 235 -33.54 -0.06 26.18
C GLU A 235 -32.35 0.75 25.63
N LEU A 236 -31.53 0.12 24.78
CA LEU A 236 -30.40 0.78 24.12
C LEU A 236 -30.91 1.79 23.08
N PHE A 237 -31.90 1.39 22.26
CA PHE A 237 -32.58 2.28 21.32
C PHE A 237 -33.17 3.50 22.03
N THR A 238 -33.88 3.28 23.15
CA THR A 238 -34.45 4.37 23.95
C THR A 238 -33.37 5.33 24.43
N SER A 239 -32.20 4.82 24.81
CA SER A 239 -31.08 5.65 25.27
C SER A 239 -30.43 6.49 24.16
N LEU A 240 -30.43 6.00 22.91
CA LEU A 240 -29.89 6.70 21.74
C LEU A 240 -30.76 7.85 21.24
N PHE A 241 -32.07 7.82 21.52
CA PHE A 241 -33.04 8.82 21.05
C PHE A 241 -33.80 9.54 22.19
N SER A 242 -33.26 9.47 23.41
CA SER A 242 -33.75 10.23 24.58
C SER A 242 -32.84 11.40 24.91
N THR A 243 -33.36 12.39 25.62
CA THR A 243 -32.57 13.50 26.15
C THR A 243 -32.13 13.21 27.59
N PHE A 244 -31.16 13.98 28.10
CA PHE A 244 -30.65 13.86 29.48
C PHE A 244 -30.76 15.21 30.18
N ASP A 245 -31.26 15.22 31.41
CA ASP A 245 -31.39 16.43 32.22
C ASP A 245 -30.06 16.87 32.86
N GLN A 246 -30.08 18.01 33.56
CA GLN A 246 -28.92 18.56 34.26
C GLN A 246 -28.37 17.65 35.37
N SER A 247 -29.12 16.64 35.81
CA SER A 247 -28.65 15.64 36.79
C SER A 247 -28.10 14.39 36.12
N SER A 248 -27.86 14.43 34.80
CA SER A 248 -27.41 13.30 33.97
C SER A 248 -28.40 12.13 33.98
N GLN A 249 -29.69 12.38 34.24
CA GLN A 249 -30.74 11.37 34.21
C GLN A 249 -31.46 11.39 32.87
N ARG A 250 -31.78 10.19 32.35
CA ARG A 250 -32.47 10.02 31.07
C ARG A 250 -33.92 10.50 31.16
N GLN A 251 -34.31 11.40 30.26
CA GLN A 251 -35.67 11.88 30.08
C GLN A 251 -36.21 11.29 28.78
N VAL A 252 -37.24 10.45 28.88
CA VAL A 252 -37.85 9.77 27.74
C VAL A 252 -38.98 10.63 27.17
N PRO A 253 -38.80 11.30 26.02
CA PRO A 253 -39.86 12.09 25.38
C PRO A 253 -41.04 11.25 24.88
N ALA A 254 -42.11 11.89 24.40
CA ALA A 254 -43.27 11.21 23.80
C ALA A 254 -43.02 10.67 22.36
N SER A 255 -41.98 11.19 21.70
CA SER A 255 -41.49 10.73 20.38
C SER A 255 -39.97 10.66 20.43
N PRO A 256 -39.31 9.73 19.72
CA PRO A 256 -37.85 9.69 19.65
C PRO A 256 -37.30 11.03 19.14
N ASP A 257 -36.17 11.48 19.70
CA ASP A 257 -35.53 12.74 19.31
C ASP A 257 -34.36 12.51 18.36
N THR A 258 -34.42 13.08 17.15
CA THR A 258 -33.33 13.01 16.16
C THR A 258 -32.54 14.31 16.04
N MET A 259 -32.95 15.39 16.72
CA MET A 259 -32.26 16.68 16.65
C MET A 259 -30.77 16.62 17.05
N PRO A 260 -30.34 15.83 18.06
CA PRO A 260 -28.92 15.75 18.44
C PRO A 260 -27.98 15.34 17.29
N TYR A 261 -28.46 14.58 16.31
CA TYR A 261 -27.65 14.08 15.20
C TYR A 261 -27.25 15.16 14.18
N GLN A 262 -27.82 16.37 14.24
CA GLN A 262 -27.44 17.49 13.38
C GLN A 262 -25.96 17.91 13.53
N PHE A 263 -25.33 17.60 14.68
CA PHE A 263 -23.92 17.93 14.95
C PHE A 263 -22.94 16.85 14.49
N LEU A 264 -23.44 15.70 14.05
CA LEU A 264 -22.63 14.51 13.72
C LEU A 264 -22.44 14.33 12.21
N SER A 265 -22.68 15.37 11.41
CA SER A 265 -22.37 15.37 9.98
C SER A 265 -21.94 16.74 9.48
N HIS A 266 -20.95 16.76 8.59
CA HIS A 266 -20.41 17.97 7.97
C HIS A 266 -19.77 17.64 6.62
N VAL A 267 -19.45 18.66 5.84
CA VAL A 267 -18.74 18.52 4.55
C VAL A 267 -17.35 19.10 4.67
N ARG A 268 -16.36 18.42 4.08
CA ARG A 268 -14.96 18.86 4.00
C ARG A 268 -14.58 19.07 2.54
N ASN A 269 -14.05 20.25 2.24
CA ASN A 269 -13.37 20.56 1.00
C ASN A 269 -11.87 20.68 1.30
N ILE A 270 -11.08 19.77 0.74
CA ILE A 270 -9.67 19.60 1.08
C ILE A 270 -8.82 19.77 -0.19
N ASN A 271 -7.75 20.56 -0.09
CA ASN A 271 -6.68 20.54 -1.09
C ASN A 271 -5.80 19.29 -0.88
N THR A 272 -5.86 18.37 -1.82
CA THR A 272 -5.22 17.04 -1.74
C THR A 272 -3.75 17.06 -2.20
N THR A 273 -3.17 18.24 -2.46
CA THR A 273 -1.79 18.36 -2.96
C THR A 273 -0.77 17.78 -1.97
N GLY A 274 -0.03 16.75 -2.41
CA GLY A 274 1.07 16.12 -1.66
C GLY A 274 0.67 14.94 -0.77
N MET A 275 -0.50 14.33 -0.98
CA MET A 275 -0.94 13.11 -0.29
C MET A 275 -0.77 11.86 -1.18
N ALA A 276 -0.62 10.67 -0.60
CA ALA A 276 -0.24 9.45 -1.34
C ALA A 276 -1.33 8.95 -2.30
N VAL A 277 -2.61 8.97 -1.89
CA VAL A 277 -3.79 8.57 -2.69
C VAL A 277 -4.29 9.69 -3.62
N SER A 278 -3.69 10.89 -3.59
CA SER A 278 -3.99 11.99 -4.53
C SER A 278 -3.57 11.74 -5.99
N GLY A 279 -3.30 10.48 -6.35
CA GLY A 279 -3.00 10.02 -7.70
C GLY A 279 -4.05 10.33 -8.77
N VAL A 280 -5.20 10.94 -8.40
CA VAL A 280 -6.29 11.27 -9.33
C VAL A 280 -6.58 12.78 -9.42
N GLU A 281 -6.79 13.51 -8.32
CA GLU A 281 -7.32 14.90 -8.35
C GLU A 281 -6.74 15.85 -7.27
N ASP A 282 -6.77 17.17 -7.52
CA ASP A 282 -6.13 18.24 -6.71
C ASP A 282 -7.04 18.86 -5.62
N VAL A 283 -8.36 18.67 -5.71
CA VAL A 283 -9.36 19.10 -4.73
C VAL A 283 -10.40 17.98 -4.57
N GLY A 284 -10.72 17.62 -3.34
CA GLY A 284 -11.77 16.64 -3.02
C GLY A 284 -12.80 17.21 -2.06
N ILE A 285 -14.08 17.07 -2.39
CA ILE A 285 -15.20 17.43 -1.51
C ILE A 285 -15.85 16.14 -1.01
N PHE A 286 -15.93 15.98 0.32
CA PHE A 286 -16.44 14.77 0.95
C PHE A 286 -17.42 15.11 2.08
N SER A 287 -18.49 14.34 2.24
CA SER A 287 -19.30 14.40 3.46
C SER A 287 -18.82 13.37 4.48
N VAL A 288 -18.90 13.72 5.76
CA VAL A 288 -18.45 12.88 6.88
C VAL A 288 -19.62 12.71 7.85
N VAL A 289 -19.87 11.48 8.28
CA VAL A 289 -20.86 11.14 9.32
C VAL A 289 -20.14 10.49 10.50
N LEU A 290 -20.26 11.10 11.68
CA LEU A 290 -19.60 10.68 12.91
C LEU A 290 -20.52 9.82 13.79
N GLY A 291 -19.91 8.92 14.55
CA GLY A 291 -20.57 8.16 15.59
C GLY A 291 -20.74 8.96 16.88
N ASN A 292 -21.79 8.63 17.63
CA ASN A 292 -22.09 9.25 18.92
C ASN A 292 -21.50 8.51 20.13
N ARG A 293 -20.80 7.38 19.91
CA ARG A 293 -20.51 6.40 20.96
C ARG A 293 -19.06 5.93 20.94
N ALA A 294 -18.45 5.91 22.12
CA ALA A 294 -17.06 5.49 22.34
C ALA A 294 -16.93 3.95 22.46
N GLY A 295 -15.69 3.45 22.38
CA GLY A 295 -15.37 2.05 22.64
C GLY A 295 -15.53 1.66 24.12
N PRO A 296 -15.54 0.35 24.45
CA PRO A 296 -15.50 -0.12 25.84
C PRO A 296 -14.32 0.50 26.62
N LEU A 297 -14.56 0.92 27.87
CA LEU A 297 -13.57 1.64 28.70
C LEU A 297 -12.86 0.75 29.73
N ASP A 298 -13.42 -0.43 30.00
CA ASP A 298 -13.04 -1.35 31.08
C ASP A 298 -12.56 -2.71 30.57
N ASN A 299 -12.27 -2.82 29.27
CA ASN A 299 -11.83 -4.06 28.65
C ASN A 299 -10.38 -4.42 29.04
N LEU A 300 -10.20 -5.62 29.60
CA LEU A 300 -8.88 -6.18 29.93
C LEU A 300 -8.19 -6.84 28.73
N ALA A 301 -8.96 -7.20 27.72
CA ALA A 301 -8.52 -7.79 26.45
C ALA A 301 -9.07 -6.99 25.26
N PRO A 302 -8.46 -7.07 24.07
CA PRO A 302 -9.00 -6.42 22.88
C PRO A 302 -10.46 -6.84 22.61
N ALA A 303 -11.36 -5.87 22.43
CA ALA A 303 -12.79 -6.10 22.28
C ALA A 303 -13.26 -5.75 20.86
N THR A 304 -13.93 -6.68 20.17
CA THR A 304 -14.46 -6.43 18.83
C THR A 304 -15.76 -5.62 18.89
N VAL A 305 -15.82 -4.55 18.11
CA VAL A 305 -16.97 -3.63 17.99
C VAL A 305 -17.46 -3.64 16.54
N SER A 306 -18.77 -3.79 16.38
CA SER A 306 -19.46 -3.64 15.09
C SER A 306 -19.96 -2.20 14.94
N VAL A 307 -19.72 -1.61 13.77
CA VAL A 307 -20.17 -0.26 13.44
C VAL A 307 -21.15 -0.34 12.29
N HIS A 308 -22.26 0.38 12.39
CA HIS A 308 -23.33 0.43 11.39
C HIS A 308 -23.64 1.87 11.02
N LEU A 309 -23.67 2.14 9.71
CA LEU A 309 -24.28 3.34 9.14
C LEU A 309 -25.79 3.07 9.01
N VAL A 310 -26.59 3.75 9.81
CA VAL A 310 -28.01 3.50 10.00
C VAL A 310 -28.86 4.63 9.43
N SER A 311 -29.98 4.29 8.79
CA SER A 311 -31.01 5.26 8.42
C SER A 311 -31.87 5.62 9.64
N ILE A 312 -31.97 6.93 9.94
CA ILE A 312 -32.87 7.47 10.97
C ILE A 312 -34.18 8.02 10.37
N GLU A 313 -34.40 7.81 9.07
CA GLU A 313 -35.64 8.18 8.38
C GLU A 313 -36.86 7.53 9.05
N GLY A 314 -37.88 8.33 9.38
CA GLY A 314 -39.13 7.84 9.98
C GLY A 314 -39.05 7.48 11.47
N VAL A 315 -37.90 7.65 12.13
CA VAL A 315 -37.72 7.33 13.56
C VAL A 315 -38.61 8.20 14.46
N GLU A 316 -38.72 9.50 14.20
CA GLU A 316 -39.58 10.39 15.01
C GLU A 316 -41.07 10.06 14.94
N ALA A 317 -41.51 9.33 13.91
CA ALA A 317 -42.89 8.91 13.73
C ALA A 317 -43.24 7.61 14.48
N MET A 318 -42.26 6.97 15.12
CA MET A 318 -42.50 5.76 15.92
C MET A 318 -43.16 6.08 17.26
N GLN A 319 -43.92 5.11 17.79
CA GLN A 319 -44.43 5.17 19.15
C GLN A 319 -43.28 5.04 20.16
N PHE A 320 -43.27 5.87 21.22
CA PHE A 320 -42.18 5.91 22.18
C PHE A 320 -42.73 6.19 23.60
N PRO A 321 -42.27 5.49 24.66
CA PRO A 321 -41.26 4.43 24.70
C PRO A 321 -41.68 3.13 24.01
N ILE A 322 -40.69 2.33 23.60
CA ILE A 322 -40.90 1.08 22.85
C ILE A 322 -41.40 -0.02 23.80
N SER A 323 -42.44 -0.75 23.41
CA SER A 323 -43.03 -1.85 24.21
C SER A 323 -42.46 -3.23 23.86
N GLN A 324 -41.91 -3.38 22.66
CA GLN A 324 -41.33 -4.60 22.11
C GLN A 324 -39.86 -4.75 22.53
N PRO A 325 -39.29 -5.97 22.56
CA PRO A 325 -37.91 -6.18 23.01
C PRO A 325 -36.86 -5.62 22.05
N TYR A 326 -37.13 -5.58 20.74
CA TYR A 326 -36.17 -5.14 19.73
C TYR A 326 -36.73 -4.05 18.81
N VAL A 327 -35.83 -3.20 18.31
CA VAL A 327 -36.09 -2.23 17.24
C VAL A 327 -35.23 -2.59 16.05
N ALA A 328 -35.87 -2.82 14.90
CA ALA A 328 -35.18 -3.16 13.66
C ALA A 328 -34.86 -1.89 12.85
N LEU A 329 -33.57 -1.62 12.66
CA LEU A 329 -33.05 -0.47 11.92
C LEU A 329 -32.35 -0.91 10.63
N CYS A 330 -32.48 -0.10 9.58
CA CYS A 330 -31.80 -0.33 8.30
C CYS A 330 -30.32 0.06 8.41
N SER A 331 -29.43 -0.89 8.19
CA SER A 331 -27.98 -0.73 8.16
C SER A 331 -27.50 -0.67 6.71
N LEU A 332 -27.15 0.52 6.24
CA LEU A 332 -26.72 0.76 4.86
C LEU A 332 -25.29 0.31 4.57
N HIS A 333 -24.45 0.31 5.62
CA HIS A 333 -23.09 -0.19 5.57
C HIS A 333 -22.65 -0.62 6.97
N SER A 334 -21.80 -1.65 7.06
CA SER A 334 -21.30 -2.12 8.35
C SER A 334 -19.88 -2.66 8.27
N TRP A 335 -19.11 -2.49 9.34
CA TRP A 335 -17.73 -2.99 9.46
C TRP A 335 -17.40 -3.29 10.93
N THR A 336 -16.32 -4.04 11.17
CA THR A 336 -15.85 -4.37 12.52
C THR A 336 -14.43 -3.88 12.77
N TYR A 337 -14.16 -3.33 13.95
CA TYR A 337 -12.82 -2.99 14.41
C TYR A 337 -12.61 -3.48 15.85
N THR A 338 -11.36 -3.46 16.31
CA THR A 338 -11.00 -3.91 17.65
C THR A 338 -10.64 -2.72 18.53
N VAL A 339 -11.22 -2.65 19.73
CA VAL A 339 -10.85 -1.65 20.73
C VAL A 339 -9.76 -2.22 21.62
N LEU A 340 -8.61 -1.54 21.68
CA LEU A 340 -7.48 -1.93 22.52
C LEU A 340 -7.78 -1.63 23.99
N PRO A 341 -7.24 -2.43 24.93
CA PRO A 341 -7.25 -2.10 26.34
C PRO A 341 -6.63 -0.71 26.61
N PRO A 342 -7.10 0.02 27.64
CA PRO A 342 -6.51 1.29 28.01
C PRO A 342 -4.99 1.18 28.25
N ARG A 343 -4.21 2.18 27.80
CA ARG A 343 -2.73 2.31 27.96
C ARG A 343 -1.84 1.45 27.05
N MET A 344 -2.35 0.98 25.90
CA MET A 344 -1.50 0.37 24.85
C MET A 344 -0.76 1.41 23.97
N LEU A 345 0.14 0.95 23.09
CA LEU A 345 1.02 1.75 22.22
C LEU A 345 0.28 2.93 21.58
N ASN A 346 0.79 4.15 21.78
CA ASN A 346 0.20 5.37 21.25
C ASN A 346 0.96 5.83 19.98
N VAL A 347 0.29 6.58 19.09
CA VAL A 347 0.88 7.16 17.87
C VAL A 347 2.12 8.04 18.16
N PRO A 348 2.12 8.91 19.21
CA PRO A 348 3.31 9.68 19.59
C PRO A 348 4.57 8.84 19.87
N ASP A 349 4.45 7.74 20.61
CA ASP A 349 5.54 6.85 21.00
C ASP A 349 6.12 6.16 19.76
N ALA A 350 5.26 5.77 18.80
CA ALA A 350 5.69 5.22 17.52
C ALA A 350 6.47 6.26 16.70
N MET A 351 5.98 7.51 16.63
CA MET A 351 6.69 8.60 15.96
C MET A 351 8.05 8.90 16.62
N GLU A 352 8.12 8.88 17.95
CA GLU A 352 9.38 9.07 18.68
C GLU A 352 10.37 7.92 18.42
N ALA A 353 9.88 6.68 18.36
CA ALA A 353 10.70 5.52 18.03
C ALA A 353 11.36 5.66 16.65
N LEU A 354 10.62 6.14 15.64
CA LEU A 354 11.16 6.40 14.30
C LEU A 354 12.28 7.44 14.28
N GLY A 355 12.17 8.49 15.10
CA GLY A 355 13.24 9.49 15.25
C GLY A 355 14.50 8.87 15.85
N ARG A 356 14.37 7.98 16.84
CA ARG A 356 15.50 7.31 17.50
C ARG A 356 16.17 6.24 16.64
N THR A 357 15.42 5.61 15.74
CA THR A 357 15.94 4.53 14.89
C THR A 357 16.42 5.03 13.53
N LEU A 358 16.45 6.34 13.25
CA LEU A 358 16.92 6.88 11.98
C LEU A 358 18.36 6.43 11.63
N GLY A 359 18.57 5.97 10.40
CA GLY A 359 19.88 5.56 9.90
C GLY A 359 19.96 5.39 8.38
N VAL A 360 21.00 4.70 7.91
CA VAL A 360 21.18 4.31 6.49
C VAL A 360 20.83 2.85 6.26
N LEU A 361 20.47 2.48 5.03
CA LEU A 361 20.09 1.13 4.63
C LEU A 361 21.31 0.17 4.62
N ARG A 362 21.65 -0.38 5.78
CA ARG A 362 22.74 -1.34 5.99
C ARG A 362 22.40 -2.34 7.11
N PRO A 363 23.16 -3.44 7.28
CA PRO A 363 22.98 -4.36 8.39
C PRO A 363 23.00 -3.67 9.77
N PRO A 364 22.34 -4.23 10.80
CA PRO A 364 22.35 -3.68 12.14
C PRO A 364 23.77 -3.49 12.67
N GLU A 365 24.01 -2.37 13.38
CA GLU A 365 25.34 -2.03 13.92
C GLU A 365 25.88 -3.12 14.85
N SER A 366 25.01 -3.86 15.53
CA SER A 366 25.39 -5.00 16.39
C SER A 366 26.15 -6.09 15.64
N VAL A 367 25.78 -6.35 14.38
CA VAL A 367 26.44 -7.36 13.52
C VAL A 367 27.80 -6.85 13.05
N ILE A 368 27.87 -5.58 12.63
CA ILE A 368 29.10 -4.95 12.14
C ILE A 368 30.12 -4.81 13.28
N ALA A 369 29.68 -4.35 14.46
CA ALA A 369 30.52 -4.20 15.64
C ALA A 369 31.07 -5.55 16.13
N ALA A 370 30.26 -6.62 16.07
CA ALA A 370 30.70 -7.97 16.45
C ALA A 370 31.80 -8.51 15.52
N LEU A 371 31.79 -8.15 14.24
CA LEU A 371 32.85 -8.52 13.29
C LEU A 371 34.11 -7.68 13.50
N LYS A 372 33.98 -6.36 13.67
CA LYS A 372 35.10 -5.46 13.98
C LYS A 372 35.81 -5.84 15.28
N ALA A 373 35.07 -6.34 16.28
CA ALA A 373 35.64 -6.78 17.55
C ALA A 373 36.58 -8.00 17.46
N ARG A 374 36.58 -8.74 16.33
CA ARG A 374 37.46 -9.90 16.13
C ARG A 374 38.90 -9.52 15.77
N ASN A 375 39.14 -8.26 15.38
CA ASN A 375 40.46 -7.71 15.06
C ASN A 375 41.26 -8.55 14.04
N ASP A 376 40.60 -9.09 13.01
CA ASP A 376 41.25 -9.83 11.92
C ASP A 376 40.96 -9.15 10.57
N ARG A 377 41.99 -9.08 9.71
CA ARG A 377 41.94 -8.34 8.43
C ARG A 377 40.78 -8.77 7.53
N VAL A 378 40.40 -10.05 7.56
CA VAL A 378 39.31 -10.60 6.76
C VAL A 378 37.96 -10.15 7.31
N SER A 379 37.73 -10.27 8.62
CA SER A 379 36.52 -9.76 9.28
C SER A 379 36.40 -8.26 9.16
N ASP A 380 37.50 -7.51 9.22
CA ASP A 380 37.49 -6.05 8.99
C ASP A 380 37.07 -5.72 7.57
N ARG A 381 37.60 -6.44 6.56
CA ARG A 381 37.20 -6.25 5.17
C ARG A 381 35.73 -6.63 4.94
N ILE A 382 35.25 -7.72 5.53
CA ILE A 382 33.84 -8.12 5.46
C ILE A 382 32.97 -7.08 6.16
N ALA A 383 33.38 -6.58 7.34
CA ALA A 383 32.66 -5.53 8.05
C ALA A 383 32.57 -4.25 7.21
N CYS A 384 33.63 -3.84 6.52
CA CYS A 384 33.58 -2.73 5.56
C CYS A 384 32.61 -3.00 4.41
N ARG A 385 32.57 -4.22 3.86
CA ARG A 385 31.59 -4.58 2.82
C ARG A 385 30.15 -4.55 3.33
N LEU A 386 29.89 -5.05 4.54
CA LEU A 386 28.58 -4.95 5.16
C LEU A 386 28.19 -3.48 5.42
N ASP A 387 29.14 -2.65 5.83
CA ASP A 387 28.95 -1.21 6.02
C ASP A 387 28.59 -0.48 4.72
N ASP A 388 29.16 -0.93 3.59
CA ASP A 388 28.81 -0.51 2.23
C ASP A 388 27.47 -1.09 1.72
N GLY A 389 26.73 -1.84 2.56
CA GLY A 389 25.42 -2.39 2.27
C GLY A 389 25.42 -3.71 1.49
N TYR A 390 26.57 -4.38 1.36
CA TYR A 390 26.62 -5.70 0.74
C TYR A 390 26.03 -6.76 1.67
N SER A 391 25.42 -7.78 1.07
CA SER A 391 24.97 -9.01 1.72
C SER A 391 25.72 -10.19 1.10
N LEU A 392 25.97 -11.24 1.90
CA LEU A 392 26.53 -12.49 1.40
C LEU A 392 25.39 -13.37 0.91
N VAL A 393 25.47 -13.79 -0.35
CA VAL A 393 24.45 -14.65 -0.97
C VAL A 393 25.06 -15.95 -1.46
N THR A 394 24.28 -17.02 -1.39
CA THR A 394 24.64 -18.28 -2.04
C THR A 394 24.53 -18.11 -3.55
N TYR A 395 25.65 -18.26 -4.25
CA TYR A 395 25.75 -18.08 -5.69
C TYR A 395 26.00 -19.42 -6.37
N ARG A 396 25.38 -19.63 -7.53
CA ARG A 396 25.66 -20.78 -8.38
C ARG A 396 26.35 -20.30 -9.65
N THR A 397 27.54 -20.82 -9.89
CA THR A 397 28.29 -20.52 -11.11
C THR A 397 27.58 -21.11 -12.33
N GLN A 398 27.96 -20.66 -13.53
CA GLN A 398 27.43 -21.24 -14.78
C GLN A 398 27.76 -22.72 -14.95
N THR A 399 28.85 -23.19 -14.33
CA THR A 399 29.23 -24.61 -14.27
C THR A 399 28.38 -25.42 -13.29
N GLY A 400 27.52 -24.77 -12.50
CA GLY A 400 26.61 -25.40 -11.55
C GLY A 400 27.17 -25.58 -10.13
N GLU A 401 28.40 -25.14 -9.89
CA GLU A 401 29.06 -25.17 -8.57
C GLU A 401 28.42 -24.14 -7.64
N ARG A 402 28.35 -24.47 -6.35
CA ARG A 402 27.84 -23.56 -5.31
C ARG A 402 29.01 -22.85 -4.66
N SER A 403 28.96 -21.53 -4.64
CA SER A 403 29.92 -20.65 -3.99
C SER A 403 29.19 -19.55 -3.22
N VAL A 404 29.93 -18.67 -2.57
CA VAL A 404 29.42 -17.44 -1.96
C VAL A 404 29.77 -16.27 -2.87
N ALA A 405 28.85 -15.31 -2.98
CA ALA A 405 29.10 -14.04 -3.65
C ALA A 405 28.68 -12.88 -2.76
N LEU A 406 29.31 -11.72 -2.99
CA LEU A 406 28.84 -10.44 -2.50
C LEU A 406 27.74 -9.93 -3.44
N TYR A 407 26.65 -9.45 -2.86
CA TYR A 407 25.55 -8.87 -3.61
C TYR A 407 25.03 -7.62 -2.92
N ARG A 408 24.73 -6.60 -3.72
CA ARG A 408 24.10 -5.36 -3.30
C ARG A 408 23.10 -4.90 -4.36
N GLY A 409 21.97 -4.36 -3.89
CA GLY A 409 20.96 -3.75 -4.74
C GLY A 409 21.37 -2.37 -5.26
N PRO A 410 20.45 -1.65 -5.95
CA PRO A 410 20.69 -0.27 -6.36
C PRO A 410 20.69 0.72 -5.19
N LEU A 411 20.23 0.31 -4.00
CA LEU A 411 20.05 1.20 -2.85
C LEU A 411 21.22 1.02 -1.89
N THR A 412 22.04 2.06 -1.74
CA THR A 412 23.35 1.97 -1.07
C THR A 412 23.46 2.93 0.11
N PRO A 413 24.09 2.54 1.23
CA PRO A 413 24.28 3.40 2.39
C PRO A 413 25.38 4.46 2.19
N THR A 414 26.22 4.30 1.15
CA THR A 414 27.32 5.18 0.77
C THR A 414 27.20 5.58 -0.70
N VAL A 415 27.73 6.73 -1.10
CA VAL A 415 27.75 7.14 -2.51
C VAL A 415 28.84 6.39 -3.26
N VAL A 416 28.44 5.64 -4.30
CA VAL A 416 29.33 4.74 -5.04
C VAL A 416 30.08 5.51 -6.13
N PRO A 417 31.41 5.41 -6.21
CA PRO A 417 32.16 6.03 -7.29
C PRO A 417 31.86 5.35 -8.64
N PRO A 418 32.04 6.06 -9.77
CA PRO A 418 31.85 5.49 -11.08
C PRO A 418 32.82 4.34 -11.38
N LEU A 419 32.36 3.33 -12.10
CA LEU A 419 33.24 2.28 -12.61
C LEU A 419 34.25 2.85 -13.62
N THR A 420 35.42 2.21 -13.69
CA THR A 420 36.44 2.50 -14.73
C THR A 420 36.02 2.02 -16.12
N MET A 421 35.07 1.08 -16.19
CA MET A 421 34.51 0.55 -17.42
C MET A 421 33.48 1.52 -18.02
N ASN A 422 33.65 1.84 -19.30
CA ASN A 422 32.78 2.76 -20.06
C ASN A 422 32.13 2.11 -21.31
N HIS A 423 32.33 0.81 -21.52
CA HIS A 423 31.75 0.06 -22.63
C HIS A 423 30.55 -0.77 -22.19
N CYS A 424 29.62 -1.00 -23.13
CA CYS A 424 28.46 -1.82 -22.92
C CYS A 424 28.84 -3.31 -22.78
N SER A 425 28.04 -4.06 -22.03
CA SER A 425 28.25 -5.50 -21.84
C SER A 425 27.43 -6.33 -22.84
N ASN A 426 27.97 -7.47 -23.26
CA ASN A 426 27.27 -8.46 -24.10
C ASN A 426 26.69 -9.65 -23.32
N SER A 427 27.14 -9.88 -22.08
CA SER A 427 26.77 -11.09 -21.32
C SER A 427 26.49 -10.84 -19.84
N GLY A 428 26.81 -9.66 -19.32
CA GLY A 428 26.83 -9.31 -17.91
C GLY A 428 27.95 -9.98 -17.10
N ILE A 429 28.73 -10.92 -17.65
CA ILE A 429 29.80 -11.63 -16.91
C ILE A 429 31.01 -10.72 -16.67
N ASP A 430 31.31 -9.88 -17.65
CA ASP A 430 32.31 -8.80 -17.61
C ASP A 430 32.04 -7.75 -16.52
N LEU A 431 30.82 -7.73 -15.96
CA LEU A 431 30.43 -6.88 -14.83
C LEU A 431 30.62 -7.55 -13.46
N GLN A 432 31.21 -8.75 -13.39
CA GLN A 432 31.57 -9.39 -12.13
C GLN A 432 32.90 -8.83 -11.60
N ILE A 433 32.95 -8.46 -10.32
CA ILE A 433 34.12 -7.82 -9.71
C ILE A 433 34.69 -8.72 -8.61
N LEU A 434 35.93 -9.16 -8.75
CA LEU A 434 36.59 -9.95 -7.70
C LEU A 434 37.11 -9.03 -6.59
N ASP A 435 36.64 -9.22 -5.36
CA ASP A 435 37.30 -8.63 -4.20
C ASP A 435 38.58 -9.42 -3.90
N LYS A 436 39.73 -8.82 -4.20
CA LYS A 436 41.04 -9.48 -4.09
C LYS A 436 41.46 -9.79 -2.66
N GLU A 437 40.89 -9.13 -1.65
CA GLU A 437 41.28 -9.32 -0.26
C GLU A 437 40.59 -10.53 0.37
N VAL A 438 39.30 -10.71 0.07
CA VAL A 438 38.50 -11.86 0.57
C VAL A 438 38.37 -13.00 -0.44
N GLY A 439 38.70 -12.77 -1.72
CA GLY A 439 38.58 -13.77 -2.79
C GLY A 439 37.13 -14.09 -3.18
N ILE A 440 36.17 -13.23 -2.85
CA ILE A 440 34.75 -13.41 -3.12
C ILE A 440 34.34 -12.55 -4.32
N MET A 441 33.54 -13.13 -5.21
CA MET A 441 33.02 -12.41 -6.38
C MET A 441 31.84 -11.51 -5.99
N ASP A 442 31.89 -10.25 -6.40
CA ASP A 442 30.74 -9.34 -6.42
C ASP A 442 29.96 -9.53 -7.71
N VAL A 443 28.69 -9.94 -7.57
CA VAL A 443 27.78 -10.22 -8.69
C VAL A 443 26.70 -9.15 -8.85
N SER A 444 26.81 -8.02 -8.16
CA SER A 444 25.78 -6.97 -8.11
C SER A 444 25.41 -6.43 -9.50
N TYR A 445 26.41 -5.98 -10.26
CA TYR A 445 26.20 -5.40 -11.60
C TYR A 445 25.85 -6.46 -12.65
N SER A 446 26.43 -7.65 -12.53
CA SER A 446 26.06 -8.80 -13.37
C SER A 446 24.58 -9.17 -13.22
N SER A 447 24.10 -9.19 -11.97
CA SER A 447 22.70 -9.47 -11.64
C SER A 447 21.77 -8.36 -12.14
N ALA A 448 22.16 -7.10 -12.00
CA ALA A 448 21.42 -5.95 -12.52
C ALA A 448 21.23 -6.05 -14.04
N TRP A 449 22.30 -6.38 -14.78
CA TRP A 449 22.25 -6.54 -16.22
C TRP A 449 21.28 -7.65 -16.65
N GLN A 450 21.34 -8.82 -16.01
CA GLN A 450 20.43 -9.93 -16.30
C GLN A 450 18.98 -9.59 -15.96
N LEU A 451 18.75 -8.89 -14.85
CA LEU A 451 17.43 -8.40 -14.47
C LEU A 451 16.86 -7.47 -15.53
N GLY A 452 17.64 -6.49 -15.99
CA GLY A 452 17.21 -5.52 -17.00
C GLY A 452 16.79 -6.19 -18.30
N ARG A 453 17.57 -7.18 -18.74
CA ARG A 453 17.24 -8.02 -19.90
C ARG A 453 15.94 -8.81 -19.69
N THR A 454 15.73 -9.36 -18.51
CA THR A 454 14.53 -10.16 -18.18
C THR A 454 13.28 -9.28 -18.11
N LEU A 455 13.38 -8.10 -17.48
CA LEU A 455 12.28 -7.13 -17.40
C LEU A 455 11.90 -6.62 -18.79
N ALA A 456 12.89 -6.37 -19.66
CA ALA A 456 12.64 -5.99 -21.03
C ALA A 456 11.91 -7.09 -21.82
N LEU A 457 12.34 -8.35 -21.68
CA LEU A 457 11.68 -9.50 -22.31
C LEU A 457 10.24 -9.72 -21.82
N GLY A 458 9.93 -9.33 -20.59
CA GLY A 458 8.59 -9.40 -20.03
C GLY A 458 7.62 -8.35 -20.56
N ASP A 459 8.11 -7.32 -21.27
CA ASP A 459 7.32 -6.22 -21.82
C ASP A 459 7.28 -6.27 -23.35
N GLU A 460 6.14 -6.73 -23.89
CA GLU A 460 5.93 -6.89 -25.33
C GLU A 460 5.96 -5.55 -26.07
N ALA A 461 5.33 -4.52 -25.50
CA ALA A 461 5.22 -3.20 -26.12
C ALA A 461 6.61 -2.55 -26.24
N PHE A 462 7.40 -2.60 -25.17
CA PHE A 462 8.77 -2.13 -25.16
C PHE A 462 9.65 -2.90 -26.15
N THR A 463 9.61 -4.23 -26.13
CA THR A 463 10.46 -5.06 -26.99
C THR A 463 10.16 -4.80 -28.48
N ALA A 464 8.88 -4.72 -28.85
CA ALA A 464 8.48 -4.43 -30.22
C ALA A 464 8.91 -3.02 -30.67
N ALA A 465 8.75 -2.01 -29.81
CA ALA A 465 9.19 -0.64 -30.08
C ALA A 465 10.71 -0.55 -30.22
N LEU A 466 11.47 -1.20 -29.32
CA LEU A 466 12.92 -1.24 -29.36
C LEU A 466 13.44 -1.87 -30.67
N MET A 467 12.85 -2.99 -31.12
CA MET A 467 13.25 -3.64 -32.37
C MET A 467 12.99 -2.75 -33.60
N ARG A 468 11.85 -2.04 -33.64
CA ARG A 468 11.54 -1.09 -34.72
C ARG A 468 12.47 0.12 -34.69
N LEU A 469 12.72 0.68 -33.51
CA LEU A 469 13.65 1.79 -33.31
C LEU A 469 15.06 1.42 -33.76
N ARG A 470 15.58 0.27 -33.32
CA ARG A 470 16.90 -0.26 -33.73
C ARG A 470 16.97 -0.45 -35.25
N ARG A 471 15.93 -1.01 -35.87
CA ARG A 471 15.88 -1.17 -37.33
C ARG A 471 15.91 0.17 -38.07
N ALA A 472 15.19 1.18 -37.57
CA ALA A 472 15.18 2.52 -38.13
C ALA A 472 16.56 3.18 -38.05
N ILE A 473 17.20 3.12 -36.87
CA ILE A 473 18.56 3.60 -36.65
C ILE A 473 19.54 2.87 -37.58
N HIS A 474 19.52 1.54 -37.60
CA HIS A 474 20.46 0.75 -38.39
C HIS A 474 20.35 1.03 -39.89
N THR A 475 19.14 1.00 -40.43
CA THR A 475 18.90 1.20 -41.86
C THR A 475 19.31 2.61 -42.30
N GLY A 476 18.98 3.62 -41.50
CA GLY A 476 19.31 5.01 -41.81
C GLY A 476 20.80 5.32 -41.63
N ALA A 477 21.41 4.87 -40.53
CA ALA A 477 22.84 5.06 -40.26
C ALA A 477 23.71 4.32 -41.30
N MET A 478 23.33 3.10 -41.70
CA MET A 478 24.03 2.37 -42.74
C MET A 478 23.93 3.07 -44.10
N LYS A 479 22.75 3.62 -44.44
CA LYS A 479 22.57 4.42 -45.67
C LYS A 479 23.45 5.67 -45.65
N ALA A 480 23.44 6.44 -44.56
CA ALA A 480 24.24 7.64 -44.40
C ALA A 480 25.75 7.34 -44.44
N SER A 481 26.19 6.29 -43.75
CA SER A 481 27.59 5.85 -43.72
C SER A 481 28.07 5.42 -45.11
N LYS A 482 27.25 4.65 -45.86
CA LYS A 482 27.55 4.29 -47.25
C LYS A 482 27.71 5.51 -48.13
N ILE A 483 26.81 6.49 -48.02
CA ILE A 483 26.88 7.74 -48.79
C ILE A 483 28.17 8.48 -48.45
N ARG A 484 28.52 8.61 -47.16
CA ARG A 484 29.71 9.34 -46.70
C ARG A 484 31.02 8.67 -47.14
N VAL A 485 31.12 7.34 -47.10
CA VAL A 485 32.29 6.60 -47.59
C VAL A 485 32.43 6.75 -49.11
N VAL A 486 31.32 6.67 -49.85
CA VAL A 486 31.33 6.87 -51.31
C VAL A 486 31.73 8.30 -51.70
N GLN A 487 31.31 9.30 -50.92
CA GLN A 487 31.71 10.70 -51.11
C GLN A 487 33.19 10.95 -50.81
N GLN A 488 33.77 10.22 -49.85
CA GLN A 488 35.20 10.34 -49.51
C GLN A 488 36.12 9.75 -50.58
N GLU A 489 35.68 8.68 -51.25
CA GLU A 489 36.44 8.02 -52.33
C GLU A 489 36.31 8.75 -53.68
N SER A 490 35.21 9.48 -53.91
CA SER A 490 35.04 10.29 -55.13
C SER A 490 34.07 11.46 -54.92
N ALA A 491 34.56 12.70 -55.10
CA ALA A 491 33.77 13.93 -54.94
C ALA A 491 32.56 14.04 -55.91
N ASP A 492 32.62 13.38 -57.08
CA ASP A 492 31.57 13.37 -58.12
C ASP A 492 30.63 12.14 -58.05
N ALA A 493 30.59 11.41 -56.93
CA ALA A 493 29.99 10.07 -56.85
C ALA A 493 28.45 9.99 -56.72
N LEU A 494 27.73 11.12 -56.62
CA LEU A 494 26.26 11.13 -56.75
C LEU A 494 25.86 11.11 -58.23
N ARG A 495 26.13 9.99 -58.90
CA ARG A 495 25.80 9.78 -60.31
C ARG A 495 24.29 9.61 -60.45
N THR A 496 23.66 10.43 -61.28
CA THR A 496 22.25 10.22 -61.63
C THR A 496 22.10 8.91 -62.42
N ARG A 497 20.89 8.33 -62.48
CA ARG A 497 20.63 7.11 -63.28
C ARG A 497 21.14 7.24 -64.74
N THR A 498 21.11 8.46 -65.27
CA THR A 498 21.60 8.84 -66.59
C THR A 498 23.12 8.84 -66.72
N ASP A 499 23.86 9.18 -65.68
CA ASP A 499 25.34 9.16 -65.68
C ASP A 499 25.87 7.72 -65.54
N LEU A 500 25.19 6.89 -64.74
CA LEU A 500 25.48 5.46 -64.58
C LEU A 500 25.33 4.68 -65.91
N LEU A 501 24.36 5.06 -66.73
CA LEU A 501 24.12 4.41 -68.04
C LEU A 501 25.19 4.77 -69.08
N LYS A 502 25.84 5.94 -68.97
CA LYS A 502 26.92 6.36 -69.88
C LYS A 502 28.26 5.69 -69.57
N ASP A 503 28.53 5.43 -68.29
CA ASP A 503 29.79 4.85 -67.80
C ASP A 503 29.77 3.31 -67.62
N LEU A 504 28.67 2.67 -67.99
CA LEU A 504 28.49 1.22 -67.86
C LEU A 504 29.62 0.38 -68.55
N PRO A 505 30.19 0.79 -69.70
CA PRO A 505 31.31 0.07 -70.33
C PRO A 505 32.62 0.12 -69.53
N THR A 506 32.87 1.17 -68.74
CA THR A 506 34.10 1.37 -67.96
C THR A 506 33.98 0.85 -66.52
N MET A 507 32.76 0.68 -65.99
CA MET A 507 32.55 0.11 -64.65
C MET A 507 33.02 -1.35 -64.51
N VAL A 508 32.94 -2.15 -65.58
CA VAL A 508 33.35 -3.57 -65.56
C VAL A 508 34.84 -3.72 -65.23
N THR A 509 35.67 -2.77 -65.68
CA THR A 509 37.12 -2.73 -65.40
C THR A 509 37.48 -2.28 -63.98
N HIS A 510 36.59 -1.55 -63.29
CA HIS A 510 36.85 -1.00 -61.94
C HIS A 510 36.12 -1.74 -60.81
N LEU A 511 35.41 -2.83 -61.10
CA LEU A 511 34.68 -3.64 -60.10
C LEU A 511 35.56 -4.14 -58.94
N HIS A 512 36.85 -4.34 -59.17
CA HIS A 512 37.83 -4.76 -58.15
C HIS A 512 38.24 -3.62 -57.18
N GLN A 513 37.88 -2.37 -57.47
CA GLN A 513 38.22 -1.20 -56.67
C GLN A 513 37.05 -0.69 -55.81
N ILE A 514 35.89 -1.36 -55.84
CA ILE A 514 34.71 -0.95 -55.06
C ILE A 514 34.96 -1.29 -53.58
N PRO A 515 34.94 -0.31 -52.66
CA PRO A 515 35.10 -0.56 -51.23
C PRO A 515 34.03 -1.52 -50.73
N GLY A 516 34.36 -2.37 -49.75
CA GLY A 516 33.36 -3.14 -49.05
C GLY A 516 32.33 -2.21 -48.41
N LEU A 517 31.09 -2.23 -48.89
CA LEU A 517 29.99 -1.41 -48.34
C LEU A 517 29.17 -2.15 -47.26
N GLY A 518 29.70 -3.24 -46.73
CA GLY A 518 29.13 -3.97 -45.60
C GLY A 518 29.52 -3.35 -44.26
N PHE A 519 28.75 -3.63 -43.21
CA PHE A 519 29.02 -3.12 -41.86
C PHE A 519 30.40 -3.55 -41.33
N GLN A 520 30.84 -4.76 -41.69
CA GLN A 520 32.17 -5.31 -41.35
C GLN A 520 33.34 -4.60 -42.05
N SER A 521 33.06 -3.62 -42.93
CA SER A 521 34.11 -2.81 -43.55
C SER A 521 34.75 -1.87 -42.52
N PRO A 522 36.09 -1.83 -42.39
CA PRO A 522 36.77 -0.95 -41.44
C PRO A 522 36.47 0.54 -41.63
N GLN A 523 36.17 0.95 -42.87
CA GLN A 523 35.82 2.34 -43.19
C GLN A 523 34.43 2.70 -42.66
N ILE A 524 33.44 1.81 -42.81
CA ILE A 524 32.07 2.03 -42.33
C ILE A 524 32.01 1.93 -40.81
N GLY A 525 32.66 0.91 -40.21
CA GLY A 525 32.63 0.71 -38.75
C GLY A 525 33.14 1.90 -37.94
N LYS A 526 34.08 2.69 -38.47
CA LYS A 526 34.61 3.90 -37.80
C LYS A 526 33.61 5.07 -37.80
N ILE A 527 32.81 5.21 -38.84
CA ILE A 527 31.91 6.37 -39.07
C ILE A 527 30.49 6.05 -38.59
N TYR A 528 30.11 4.78 -38.58
CA TYR A 528 28.75 4.33 -38.30
C TYR A 528 28.19 4.86 -36.98
N LEU A 529 28.97 4.81 -35.89
CA LEU A 529 28.50 5.25 -34.57
C LEU A 529 28.11 6.74 -34.57
N GLU A 530 28.87 7.59 -35.27
CA GLU A 530 28.55 9.02 -35.40
C GLU A 530 27.21 9.23 -36.11
N GLU A 531 26.97 8.50 -37.20
CA GLU A 531 25.72 8.60 -37.97
C GLU A 531 24.53 7.99 -37.21
N ALA A 532 24.76 6.91 -36.45
CA ALA A 532 23.76 6.31 -35.58
C ALA A 532 23.32 7.28 -34.48
N ILE A 533 24.26 7.98 -33.82
CA ILE A 533 23.95 9.01 -32.81
C ILE A 533 23.11 10.15 -33.41
N LYS A 534 23.47 10.65 -34.60
CA LYS A 534 22.70 11.71 -35.27
C LYS A 534 21.26 11.27 -35.55
N LEU A 535 21.09 10.05 -36.04
CA LEU A 535 19.77 9.52 -36.37
C LEU A 535 18.94 9.23 -35.12
N ALA A 536 19.53 8.67 -34.07
CA ALA A 536 18.87 8.48 -32.78
C ALA A 536 18.36 9.81 -32.20
N ARG A 537 19.18 10.87 -32.26
CA ARG A 537 18.79 12.23 -31.86
C ARG A 537 17.62 12.77 -32.67
N HIS A 538 17.61 12.56 -33.98
CA HIS A 538 16.51 13.01 -34.84
C HIS A 538 15.19 12.28 -34.53
N LEU A 539 15.25 10.98 -34.22
CA LEU A 539 14.08 10.21 -33.80
C LEU A 539 13.59 10.62 -32.39
N ALA A 540 14.48 11.16 -31.55
CA ALA A 540 14.19 11.66 -30.22
C ALA A 540 13.60 13.09 -30.18
N GLN A 541 13.45 13.75 -31.33
CA GLN A 541 12.87 15.09 -31.44
C GLN A 541 11.33 15.06 -31.50
N SER A 542 10.74 16.24 -31.43
CA SER A 542 9.35 16.55 -31.77
C SER A 542 9.28 17.09 -33.22
N PRO A 543 8.12 17.08 -33.90
CA PRO A 543 7.97 17.58 -35.28
C PRO A 543 8.40 19.04 -35.49
N ASP A 544 8.40 19.85 -34.42
CA ASP A 544 8.86 21.24 -34.41
C ASP A 544 10.40 21.40 -34.33
N GLY A 545 11.13 20.29 -34.25
CA GLY A 545 12.59 20.25 -34.10
C GLY A 545 13.08 20.41 -32.67
N SER A 546 12.18 20.64 -31.69
CA SER A 546 12.51 20.58 -30.27
C SER A 546 12.76 19.13 -29.82
N MET A 547 13.33 18.93 -28.64
CA MET A 547 13.47 17.58 -28.08
C MET A 547 12.12 17.09 -27.54
N TYR A 548 11.79 15.80 -27.71
CA TYR A 548 10.59 15.24 -27.11
C TYR A 548 10.69 15.23 -25.57
N ASP A 549 9.75 15.88 -24.87
CA ASP A 549 9.79 16.13 -23.42
C ASP A 549 8.57 15.57 -22.65
N GLU A 550 7.78 14.69 -23.28
CA GLU A 550 6.51 14.15 -22.76
C GLU A 550 5.38 15.18 -22.57
N HIS A 551 5.63 16.46 -22.86
CA HIS A 551 4.65 17.54 -22.89
C HIS A 551 4.37 18.05 -24.31
N ASN A 552 5.21 17.67 -25.28
CA ASN A 552 5.03 17.91 -26.71
C ASN A 552 4.69 16.63 -27.50
N ALA A 553 4.46 16.76 -28.80
CA ALA A 553 4.14 15.62 -29.66
C ALA A 553 5.43 14.88 -30.10
N PRO A 554 5.47 13.54 -30.07
CA PRO A 554 6.66 12.79 -30.48
C PRO A 554 6.83 12.77 -32.01
N ASN A 555 8.06 12.90 -32.52
CA ASN A 555 8.38 12.60 -33.92
C ASN A 555 8.31 11.09 -34.19
N SER A 556 8.77 10.28 -33.23
CA SER A 556 8.73 8.82 -33.27
C SER A 556 7.95 8.24 -32.10
N ASN A 557 6.84 7.56 -32.39
CA ASN A 557 6.07 6.83 -31.38
C ASN A 557 6.90 5.71 -30.72
N ASP A 558 7.81 5.08 -31.47
CA ASP A 558 8.69 4.05 -30.93
C ASP A 558 9.68 4.62 -29.92
N TRP A 559 10.22 5.83 -30.16
CA TRP A 559 11.07 6.52 -29.19
C TRP A 559 10.31 6.86 -27.91
N MET A 560 9.07 7.37 -28.02
CA MET A 560 8.23 7.67 -26.86
C MET A 560 8.05 6.44 -25.94
N VAL A 561 7.73 5.28 -26.51
CA VAL A 561 7.53 4.04 -25.74
C VAL A 561 8.83 3.60 -25.06
N VAL A 562 9.95 3.63 -25.80
CA VAL A 562 11.28 3.27 -25.26
C VAL A 562 11.71 4.25 -24.16
N LEU A 563 11.59 5.56 -24.39
CA LEU A 563 11.93 6.61 -23.43
C LEU A 563 11.13 6.45 -22.14
N LYS A 564 9.81 6.29 -22.24
CA LYS A 564 8.94 6.08 -21.08
C LYS A 564 9.41 4.88 -20.25
N TRP A 565 9.65 3.75 -20.89
CA TRP A 565 10.10 2.54 -20.21
C TRP A 565 11.46 2.73 -19.50
N LEU A 566 12.43 3.35 -20.18
CA LEU A 566 13.75 3.62 -19.61
C LEU A 566 13.66 4.56 -18.41
N MET A 567 12.89 5.64 -18.53
CA MET A 567 12.69 6.60 -17.43
C MET A 567 11.95 5.95 -16.24
N ASP A 568 10.94 5.12 -16.48
CA ASP A 568 10.23 4.41 -15.42
C ASP A 568 11.20 3.47 -14.65
N ARG A 569 12.13 2.79 -15.33
CA ARG A 569 13.19 1.97 -14.68
C ARG A 569 14.25 2.81 -13.95
N MET A 570 14.56 4.01 -14.42
CA MET A 570 15.43 4.94 -13.67
C MET A 570 14.77 5.43 -12.36
N PHE A 571 13.44 5.39 -12.29
CA PHE A 571 12.64 5.59 -11.06
C PHE A 571 12.46 4.30 -10.24
N LEU A 572 13.15 3.23 -10.61
CA LEU A 572 13.08 1.89 -10.00
C LEU A 572 11.67 1.28 -10.06
N ASP A 573 10.83 1.72 -10.99
CA ASP A 573 9.52 1.12 -11.18
C ASP A 573 9.65 -0.29 -11.76
N GLY A 574 8.75 -1.21 -11.39
CA GLY A 574 8.76 -2.61 -11.83
C GLY A 574 9.99 -3.44 -11.44
N VAL A 575 10.92 -2.90 -10.64
CA VAL A 575 12.05 -3.65 -10.08
C VAL A 575 11.55 -4.46 -8.87
N PRO A 576 11.71 -5.80 -8.84
CA PRO A 576 11.22 -6.59 -7.73
C PRO A 576 11.88 -6.20 -6.40
N ALA A 577 11.10 -6.17 -5.31
CA ALA A 577 11.54 -5.68 -4.00
C ALA A 577 12.81 -6.37 -3.45
N HIS A 578 13.02 -7.66 -3.76
CA HIS A 578 14.21 -8.42 -3.33
C HIS A 578 15.52 -7.99 -4.03
N TYR A 579 15.43 -7.25 -5.15
CA TYR A 579 16.60 -6.58 -5.74
C TYR A 579 16.85 -5.20 -5.12
N LEU A 580 15.82 -4.58 -4.52
CA LEU A 580 15.92 -3.27 -3.86
C LEU A 580 16.44 -3.40 -2.42
N ILE A 581 15.92 -4.37 -1.68
CA ILE A 581 16.32 -4.71 -0.32
C ILE A 581 17.03 -6.07 -0.37
N SER A 582 18.36 -6.06 -0.36
CA SER A 582 19.17 -7.28 -0.48
C SER A 582 19.00 -8.24 0.69
N ASP A 583 18.74 -7.71 1.88
CA ASP A 583 18.46 -8.48 3.09
C ASP A 583 17.36 -7.80 3.92
N PRO A 584 16.27 -8.50 4.30
CA PRO A 584 15.22 -7.95 5.16
C PRO A 584 15.72 -7.37 6.50
N PHE A 585 16.86 -7.84 7.02
CA PHE A 585 17.45 -7.30 8.25
C PHE A 585 18.02 -5.88 8.08
N HIS A 586 18.21 -5.39 6.85
CA HIS A 586 18.61 -4.00 6.61
C HIS A 586 17.48 -3.01 6.98
N LEU A 587 16.23 -3.48 7.08
CA LEU A 587 15.04 -2.69 7.37
C LEU A 587 14.27 -3.29 8.55
N GLU A 588 14.75 -3.04 9.77
CA GLU A 588 14.11 -3.49 11.02
C GLU A 588 12.73 -2.85 11.24
N PRO A 589 11.82 -3.46 12.04
CA PRO A 589 10.55 -2.83 12.41
C PRO A 589 10.76 -1.47 13.11
N GLU A 590 9.83 -0.54 12.90
CA GLU A 590 9.90 0.84 13.43
C GLU A 590 11.22 1.55 13.09
N SER A 591 11.57 1.58 11.79
CA SER A 591 12.82 2.18 11.34
C SER A 591 12.70 3.04 10.09
N LEU A 592 13.49 4.12 10.06
CA LEU A 592 13.69 5.01 8.92
C LEU A 592 15.13 4.83 8.38
N ARG A 593 15.25 4.42 7.11
CA ARG A 593 16.53 4.05 6.48
C ARG A 593 16.75 4.84 5.19
N PHE A 594 17.72 5.75 5.18
CA PHE A 594 18.13 6.51 3.99
C PHE A 594 19.10 5.73 3.11
N PHE A 595 19.12 6.06 1.83
CA PHE A 595 20.06 5.48 0.86
C PHE A 595 20.35 6.46 -0.28
N SER A 596 21.48 6.25 -0.95
CA SER A 596 21.77 6.76 -2.29
C SER A 596 21.43 5.68 -3.32
N ILE A 597 21.18 6.08 -4.57
CA ILE A 597 20.95 5.12 -5.66
C ILE A 597 22.24 4.93 -6.46
N ASP A 598 22.74 3.70 -6.52
CA ASP A 598 23.94 3.32 -7.29
C ASP A 598 23.69 3.57 -8.79
N GLN A 599 24.45 4.51 -9.36
CA GLN A 599 24.38 4.86 -10.78
C GLN A 599 24.88 3.72 -11.66
N ASN A 600 25.91 2.98 -11.24
CA ASN A 600 26.49 1.87 -12.00
C ASN A 600 25.50 0.70 -12.08
N TRP A 601 24.74 0.47 -11.01
CA TRP A 601 23.72 -0.59 -10.98
C TRP A 601 22.59 -0.31 -11.97
N VAL A 602 22.06 0.91 -11.99
CA VAL A 602 21.00 1.28 -12.94
C VAL A 602 21.52 1.34 -14.36
N ASP A 603 22.76 1.79 -14.59
CA ASP A 603 23.34 1.74 -15.94
C ASP A 603 23.50 0.29 -16.43
N ALA A 604 23.93 -0.64 -15.57
CA ALA A 604 23.96 -2.06 -15.89
C ALA A 604 22.56 -2.63 -16.20
N LEU A 605 21.53 -2.27 -15.43
CA LEU A 605 20.13 -2.64 -15.68
C LEU A 605 19.67 -2.15 -17.07
N ILE A 606 19.87 -0.87 -17.37
CA ILE A 606 19.47 -0.27 -18.65
C ILE A 606 20.28 -0.86 -19.81
N ASP A 607 21.57 -1.12 -19.61
CA ASP A 607 22.42 -1.77 -20.61
C ASP A 607 21.94 -3.17 -20.97
N GLY A 608 21.52 -3.94 -19.96
CA GLY A 608 20.94 -5.26 -20.13
C GLY A 608 19.59 -5.23 -20.85
N ALA A 609 18.73 -4.27 -20.51
CA ALA A 609 17.45 -4.08 -21.19
C ALA A 609 17.62 -3.75 -22.69
N LEU A 610 18.55 -2.84 -23.01
CA LEU A 610 18.84 -2.43 -24.39
C LEU A 610 19.66 -3.47 -25.19
N SER A 611 20.20 -4.50 -24.54
CA SER A 611 20.97 -5.57 -25.19
C SER A 611 20.13 -6.48 -26.10
N LEU A 612 18.80 -6.43 -25.98
CA LEU A 612 17.89 -7.20 -26.81
C LEU A 612 18.02 -6.82 -28.29
N GLY A 613 17.95 -7.83 -29.16
CA GLY A 613 18.10 -7.64 -30.60
C GLY A 613 19.55 -7.44 -31.07
N ASN A 614 20.56 -7.69 -30.23
CA ASN A 614 21.95 -7.74 -30.68
C ASN A 614 22.19 -9.02 -31.52
N HIS A 615 22.48 -8.84 -32.80
CA HIS A 615 22.72 -9.95 -33.75
C HIS A 615 24.17 -10.03 -34.27
N GLN A 616 25.01 -9.02 -34.02
CA GLN A 616 26.33 -8.91 -34.66
C GLN A 616 27.52 -8.82 -33.68
N GLY A 617 27.28 -8.91 -32.37
CA GLY A 617 28.33 -8.87 -31.35
C GLY A 617 28.84 -7.45 -31.06
N ASP A 618 28.98 -6.63 -32.10
CA ASP A 618 29.20 -5.18 -31.98
C ASP A 618 27.85 -4.44 -32.00
N ASP A 619 27.53 -3.69 -30.94
CA ASP A 619 26.23 -3.02 -30.75
C ASP A 619 26.34 -1.48 -30.64
N PRO A 620 26.62 -0.77 -31.76
CA PRO A 620 26.66 0.69 -31.81
C PRO A 620 25.27 1.35 -31.72
N ASP A 621 24.19 0.64 -32.07
CA ASP A 621 22.83 1.18 -32.03
C ASP A 621 22.38 1.42 -30.59
N ARG A 622 22.70 0.49 -29.67
CA ARG A 622 22.49 0.66 -28.23
C ARG A 622 23.22 1.88 -27.69
N ALA A 623 24.49 2.09 -28.07
CA ALA A 623 25.25 3.26 -27.67
C ALA A 623 24.61 4.57 -28.15
N ALA A 624 24.09 4.60 -29.38
CA ALA A 624 23.38 5.75 -29.93
C ALA A 624 22.07 6.07 -29.18
N ILE A 625 21.29 5.04 -28.81
CA ILE A 625 20.07 5.20 -28.00
C ILE A 625 20.40 5.80 -26.62
N LYS A 626 21.46 5.31 -25.96
CA LYS A 626 21.91 5.85 -24.67
C LYS A 626 22.38 7.30 -24.76
N ALA A 627 23.07 7.67 -25.84
CA ALA A 627 23.48 9.05 -26.09
C ALA A 627 22.27 9.99 -26.20
N ALA A 628 21.23 9.59 -26.94
CA ALA A 628 20.00 10.37 -27.06
C ALA A 628 19.24 10.49 -25.72
N LEU A 629 19.25 9.44 -24.88
CA LEU A 629 18.69 9.50 -23.53
C LEU A 629 19.47 10.45 -22.61
N ASN A 630 20.80 10.48 -22.70
CA ASN A 630 21.61 11.43 -21.95
C ASN A 630 21.33 12.89 -22.34
N ASP A 631 21.12 13.16 -23.63
CA ASP A 631 20.72 14.49 -24.10
C ASP A 631 19.36 14.91 -23.50
N TYR A 632 18.42 13.96 -23.37
CA TYR A 632 17.10 14.19 -22.76
C TYR A 632 17.20 14.57 -21.29
N ILE A 633 18.06 13.88 -20.55
CA ILE A 633 18.27 14.15 -19.12
C ILE A 633 18.91 15.53 -18.93
N GLN A 634 19.86 15.91 -19.79
CA GLN A 634 20.63 17.15 -19.67
C GLN A 634 19.92 18.42 -20.18
N GLN A 635 19.10 18.33 -21.23
CA GLN A 635 18.46 19.52 -21.81
C GLN A 635 17.19 19.94 -21.06
N GLY A 636 16.40 18.96 -20.58
CA GLY A 636 15.11 19.23 -19.93
C GLY A 636 14.04 19.82 -20.87
N PRO A 637 12.79 20.01 -20.39
CA PRO A 637 11.70 20.60 -21.16
C PRO A 637 11.97 22.08 -21.45
N GLN A 638 11.78 22.56 -22.69
CA GLN A 638 12.17 23.93 -23.09
C GLN A 638 11.54 25.07 -22.26
N LEU A 639 10.34 24.84 -21.72
CA LEU A 639 9.61 25.83 -20.91
C LEU A 639 10.02 25.81 -19.43
N LEU A 640 10.70 24.74 -18.98
CA LEU A 640 11.28 24.62 -17.66
C LEU A 640 12.78 24.98 -17.77
N ASP A 641 13.23 26.02 -17.08
CA ASP A 641 14.64 26.42 -17.07
C ASP A 641 15.50 25.46 -16.21
N GLN A 642 15.30 24.14 -16.36
CA GLN A 642 15.85 23.08 -15.50
C GLN A 642 16.01 21.74 -16.24
N GLU A 643 17.04 20.99 -15.82
CA GLU A 643 17.26 19.60 -16.23
C GLU A 643 16.13 18.66 -15.77
N THR A 644 15.97 17.54 -16.47
CA THR A 644 14.99 16.51 -16.09
C THR A 644 15.36 15.89 -14.75
N GLN A 645 14.43 15.92 -13.79
CA GLN A 645 14.68 15.37 -12.45
C GLN A 645 14.71 13.84 -12.48
N VAL A 646 15.82 13.26 -12.01
CA VAL A 646 16.02 11.81 -11.88
C VAL A 646 16.37 11.46 -10.41
N PRO A 647 15.74 10.42 -9.82
CA PRO A 647 16.06 9.97 -8.48
C PRO A 647 17.54 9.66 -8.27
N SER A 648 18.10 10.21 -7.19
CA SER A 648 19.50 9.99 -6.76
C SER A 648 19.59 9.54 -5.30
N TYR A 649 18.59 9.88 -4.49
CA TYR A 649 18.50 9.53 -3.08
C TYR A 649 17.10 9.03 -2.74
N GLY A 650 16.96 8.43 -1.57
CA GLY A 650 15.65 8.03 -1.06
C GLY A 650 15.71 7.52 0.37
N PHE A 651 14.56 7.11 0.87
CA PHE A 651 14.46 6.44 2.15
C PHE A 651 13.34 5.39 2.15
N PHE A 652 13.51 4.39 3.00
CA PHE A 652 12.46 3.48 3.43
C PHE A 652 11.99 3.84 4.83
N LEU A 653 10.68 3.81 5.03
CA LEU A 653 10.06 3.86 6.35
C LEU A 653 9.33 2.54 6.58
N ARG A 654 9.75 1.76 7.57
CA ARG A 654 9.04 0.58 8.05
C ARG A 654 8.43 0.86 9.41
N SER A 655 7.11 0.97 9.48
CA SER A 655 6.39 1.31 10.71
C SER A 655 4.94 0.86 10.65
N ASP A 656 4.37 0.50 11.80
CA ASP A 656 2.93 0.30 11.98
C ASP A 656 2.16 1.60 11.70
N LEU A 657 2.80 2.78 11.79
CA LEU A 657 2.23 4.05 11.35
C LEU A 657 1.89 4.07 9.86
N VAL A 658 2.68 3.42 9.00
CA VAL A 658 2.39 3.32 7.56
C VAL A 658 1.20 2.38 7.32
N THR A 659 1.06 1.34 8.14
CA THR A 659 -0.10 0.44 8.09
C THR A 659 -1.38 1.15 8.54
N MET A 660 -1.30 1.93 9.63
CA MET A 660 -2.43 2.71 10.16
C MET A 660 -2.80 3.88 9.26
N PHE A 661 -1.81 4.51 8.62
CA PHE A 661 -1.99 5.66 7.74
C PHE A 661 -1.31 5.42 6.39
N PRO A 662 -1.96 4.70 5.47
CA PRO A 662 -1.42 4.48 4.12
C PRO A 662 -1.18 5.78 3.35
N ASP A 663 -1.88 6.85 3.73
CA ASP A 663 -1.79 8.18 3.14
C ASP A 663 -0.83 9.12 3.89
N LEU A 664 0.12 8.58 4.66
CA LEU A 664 1.07 9.37 5.45
C LEU A 664 1.73 10.45 4.59
N ARG A 665 1.50 11.72 4.94
CA ARG A 665 2.00 12.86 4.17
C ARG A 665 3.47 13.06 4.48
N VAL A 666 4.28 13.14 3.43
CA VAL A 666 5.70 13.47 3.51
C VAL A 666 5.92 14.86 2.94
N LYS A 667 6.41 15.79 3.77
CA LYS A 667 6.89 17.10 3.32
C LYS A 667 8.40 17.18 3.47
N THR A 668 9.06 17.77 2.48
CA THR A 668 10.47 18.17 2.59
C THR A 668 10.55 19.60 3.06
N LEU A 669 11.44 19.90 4.00
CA LEU A 669 11.70 21.26 4.49
C LEU A 669 12.89 21.87 3.71
N PRO A 670 12.69 22.95 2.93
CA PRO A 670 13.78 23.74 2.37
C PRO A 670 14.25 24.83 3.35
N GLN A 671 15.47 25.33 3.19
CA GLN A 671 16.00 26.43 4.02
C GLN A 671 15.40 27.80 3.67
N GLN A 672 14.87 28.00 2.46
CA GLN A 672 14.26 29.26 2.00
C GLN A 672 12.76 29.10 1.75
N SER A 673 11.97 30.11 2.12
CA SER A 673 10.50 30.14 2.03
C SER A 673 9.93 30.27 0.61
N ASN A 674 10.78 30.41 -0.41
CA ASN A 674 10.33 30.51 -1.79
C ASN A 674 9.80 29.15 -2.29
N PRO A 675 8.75 29.13 -3.14
CA PRO A 675 8.24 27.89 -3.70
C PRO A 675 9.37 27.13 -4.41
N PRO A 676 9.56 25.84 -4.11
CA PRO A 676 10.68 25.08 -4.64
C PRO A 676 10.56 25.02 -6.16
N LYS A 677 11.62 25.43 -6.87
CA LYS A 677 11.61 25.43 -8.34
C LYS A 677 11.55 24.01 -8.93
N ARG A 678 11.84 22.99 -8.12
CA ARG A 678 11.96 21.56 -8.45
C ARG A 678 10.93 20.79 -7.64
N ALA A 679 10.41 19.67 -8.16
CA ALA A 679 9.50 18.84 -7.39
C ALA A 679 10.19 18.35 -6.09
N PRO A 680 9.54 18.48 -4.92
CA PRO A 680 10.13 18.10 -3.64
C PRO A 680 10.31 16.58 -3.48
N LEU A 681 9.38 15.80 -4.04
CA LEU A 681 9.36 14.35 -3.99
C LEU A 681 9.12 13.81 -5.39
N LEU A 682 9.88 12.79 -5.79
CA LEU A 682 9.84 12.25 -7.15
C LEU A 682 8.97 10.99 -7.25
N ARG A 683 9.02 10.13 -6.22
CA ARG A 683 8.19 8.94 -6.08
C ARG A 683 7.83 8.74 -4.62
N HIS A 684 6.59 8.37 -4.37
CA HIS A 684 6.03 8.06 -3.05
C HIS A 684 5.09 6.88 -3.21
N GLU A 685 5.38 5.77 -2.55
CA GLU A 685 4.59 4.54 -2.69
C GLU A 685 4.73 3.63 -1.47
N ILE A 686 3.65 2.91 -1.13
CA ILE A 686 3.69 1.81 -0.17
C ILE A 686 3.95 0.53 -0.95
N ILE A 687 5.12 -0.09 -0.73
CA ILE A 687 5.52 -1.30 -1.45
C ILE A 687 4.84 -2.54 -0.86
N THR A 688 4.63 -2.55 0.45
CA THR A 688 3.97 -3.62 1.21
C THR A 688 3.43 -3.03 2.50
N ASP A 689 2.52 -3.75 3.17
CA ASP A 689 1.96 -3.34 4.47
C ASP A 689 3.07 -2.92 5.44
N GLY A 690 2.97 -1.67 5.92
CA GLY A 690 3.92 -1.07 6.85
C GLY A 690 5.24 -0.59 6.26
N VAL A 691 5.47 -0.66 4.93
CA VAL A 691 6.71 -0.22 4.28
C VAL A 691 6.46 0.80 3.17
N MET A 692 6.98 2.01 3.38
CA MET A 692 6.89 3.13 2.44
C MET A 692 8.25 3.43 1.79
N LEU A 693 8.25 3.69 0.49
CA LEU A 693 9.40 4.12 -0.31
C LEU A 693 9.21 5.56 -0.79
N CYS A 694 10.23 6.37 -0.56
CA CYS A 694 10.30 7.74 -1.05
C CYS A 694 11.60 7.97 -1.83
N LEU A 695 11.50 8.56 -3.03
CA LEU A 695 12.64 8.90 -3.89
C LEU A 695 12.76 10.41 -4.12
N LEU A 696 14.00 10.91 -4.06
CA LEU A 696 14.36 12.32 -4.16
C LEU A 696 15.56 12.52 -5.11
N ASP A 697 15.73 13.74 -5.64
CA ASP A 697 16.91 14.15 -6.45
C ASP A 697 18.06 14.74 -5.62
N ARG A 698 17.77 15.16 -4.39
CA ARG A 698 18.64 16.01 -3.57
C ARG A 698 19.26 15.29 -2.38
N THR A 699 20.46 15.71 -2.01
CA THR A 699 21.23 15.12 -0.92
C THR A 699 20.58 15.44 0.44
N PRO A 700 20.34 14.45 1.31
CA PRO A 700 19.87 14.68 2.69
C PRO A 700 20.78 15.65 3.46
N GLY A 701 20.19 16.68 4.09
CA GLY A 701 20.93 17.69 4.87
C GLY A 701 21.53 18.85 4.06
N SER A 702 21.23 18.93 2.75
CA SER A 702 21.58 20.09 1.91
C SER A 702 20.65 21.30 2.15
N GLU A 703 20.99 22.48 1.64
CA GLU A 703 20.17 23.70 1.78
C GLU A 703 18.73 23.53 1.22
N ASP A 704 18.58 22.72 0.18
CA ASP A 704 17.30 22.40 -0.46
C ASP A 704 16.56 21.22 0.21
N PHE A 705 17.16 20.56 1.21
CA PHE A 705 16.60 19.41 1.92
C PHE A 705 17.12 19.30 3.37
N THR A 706 16.72 20.25 4.20
CA THR A 706 17.19 20.36 5.60
C THR A 706 16.45 19.42 6.55
N GLY A 707 15.23 19.01 6.20
CA GLY A 707 14.38 18.16 7.05
C GLY A 707 13.24 17.45 6.33
N LEU A 708 12.60 16.52 7.03
CA LEU A 708 11.36 15.86 6.64
C LEU A 708 10.29 16.09 7.70
N THR A 709 9.05 16.25 7.27
CA THR A 709 7.88 16.22 8.14
C THR A 709 6.96 15.10 7.70
N PHE A 710 6.72 14.13 8.57
CA PHE A 710 5.65 13.15 8.42
C PHE A 710 4.41 13.69 9.11
N THR A 711 3.27 13.71 8.43
CA THR A 711 2.01 14.21 8.98
C THR A 711 0.90 13.24 8.65
N GLN A 712 -0.02 13.02 9.58
CA GLN A 712 -1.23 12.26 9.26
C GLN A 712 -2.01 12.95 8.13
N PRO A 713 -2.62 12.18 7.21
CA PRO A 713 -3.43 12.75 6.15
C PRO A 713 -4.69 13.44 6.71
N PRO A 714 -5.00 14.68 6.28
CA PRO A 714 -6.19 15.39 6.76
C PRO A 714 -7.54 14.68 6.54
N HIS A 715 -7.69 13.86 5.48
CA HIS A 715 -8.94 13.13 5.23
C HIS A 715 -9.14 11.89 6.13
N GLN A 716 -8.09 11.39 6.79
CA GLN A 716 -8.18 10.32 7.80
C GLN A 716 -8.06 10.88 9.22
N GLN A 717 -8.36 12.17 9.38
CA GLN A 717 -8.39 12.80 10.69
C GLN A 717 -9.40 12.08 11.57
N ARG A 718 -8.91 11.68 12.75
CA ARG A 718 -9.68 10.91 13.71
C ARG A 718 -10.55 11.86 14.51
N PHE A 719 -11.71 11.38 14.95
CA PHE A 719 -12.52 12.06 15.96
C PHE A 719 -12.41 11.31 17.26
N ALA A 720 -12.20 12.03 18.35
CA ALA A 720 -12.11 11.46 19.68
C ALA A 720 -13.10 12.18 20.59
N VAL A 721 -13.68 11.45 21.55
CA VAL A 721 -14.59 12.03 22.55
C VAL A 721 -13.94 13.21 23.28
N ALA A 722 -12.68 13.04 23.67
CA ALA A 722 -11.93 13.99 24.47
C ALA A 722 -10.42 13.66 24.45
N ARG A 723 -9.58 14.59 24.92
CA ARG A 723 -8.13 14.39 25.08
C ARG A 723 -7.81 13.27 26.07
N GLY A 724 -8.66 13.07 27.08
CA GLY A 724 -8.59 11.93 27.97
C GLY A 724 -9.99 11.42 28.29
N LEU A 725 -10.19 10.11 28.24
CA LEU A 725 -11.43 9.47 28.67
C LEU A 725 -11.05 8.17 29.35
N ASP A 726 -11.58 7.93 30.54
CA ASP A 726 -11.44 6.67 31.25
C ASP A 726 -12.72 6.41 32.06
N VAL A 727 -12.75 5.33 32.84
CA VAL A 727 -13.90 5.00 33.71
C VAL A 727 -14.11 6.02 34.84
N THR A 728 -13.15 6.90 35.11
CA THR A 728 -13.15 7.83 36.25
C THR A 728 -13.38 9.29 35.86
N ALA A 729 -13.04 9.69 34.63
CA ALA A 729 -13.17 11.06 34.17
C ALA A 729 -13.14 11.19 32.64
N VAL A 730 -13.74 12.27 32.15
CA VAL A 730 -13.53 12.80 30.79
C VAL A 730 -12.82 14.15 30.91
N LYS A 731 -11.80 14.36 30.07
CA LYS A 731 -10.93 15.54 30.03
C LYS A 731 -10.94 16.14 28.63
N VAL A 732 -11.56 17.31 28.51
CA VAL A 732 -11.80 18.00 27.25
C VAL A 732 -10.94 19.27 27.20
N ASP A 733 -10.13 19.36 26.15
CA ASP A 733 -9.41 20.58 25.78
C ASP A 733 -10.21 21.31 24.69
N ILE A 734 -10.52 22.59 24.92
CA ILE A 734 -11.15 23.44 23.90
C ILE A 734 -10.05 24.19 23.16
N ARG A 735 -9.94 23.96 21.85
CA ARG A 735 -8.98 24.67 20.99
C ARG A 735 -9.49 26.05 20.65
N ARG A 736 -8.59 27.02 20.51
CA ARG A 736 -8.92 28.36 20.04
C ARG A 736 -9.49 28.31 18.63
N GLN A 737 -10.54 29.09 18.40
CA GLN A 737 -11.18 29.29 17.10
C GLN A 737 -11.37 30.78 16.90
N TYR A 738 -11.31 31.23 15.65
CA TYR A 738 -11.28 32.65 15.31
C TYR A 738 -12.37 32.97 14.30
N THR A 739 -13.04 34.11 14.48
CA THR A 739 -14.01 34.67 13.51
C THR A 739 -13.43 35.89 12.79
N VAL A 740 -12.13 36.10 12.92
CA VAL A 740 -11.38 37.22 12.35
C VAL A 740 -10.48 36.75 11.20
N ASP A 741 -10.07 37.68 10.34
CA ASP A 741 -9.16 37.38 9.24
C ASP A 741 -7.83 36.79 9.72
N GLU A 742 -7.22 35.96 8.87
CA GLU A 742 -5.94 35.28 9.12
C GLU A 742 -4.82 36.25 9.57
N SER A 743 -4.71 37.41 8.91
CA SER A 743 -3.70 38.43 9.27
C SER A 743 -3.83 38.99 10.70
N ILE A 744 -5.00 38.87 11.31
CA ILE A 744 -5.28 39.26 12.69
C ILE A 744 -5.08 38.07 13.63
N ARG A 745 -5.57 36.89 13.24
CA ARG A 745 -5.36 35.63 13.96
C ARG A 745 -3.88 35.39 14.25
N ASP A 746 -3.03 35.52 13.24
CA ASP A 746 -1.59 35.21 13.32
C ASP A 746 -0.81 36.15 14.28
N LYS A 747 -1.46 37.20 14.81
CA LYS A 747 -0.91 38.06 15.86
C LYS A 747 -1.13 37.52 17.27
N ASP A 748 -2.01 36.55 17.46
CA ASP A 748 -2.22 35.89 18.77
C ASP A 748 -1.07 34.91 19.04
N VAL A 749 -0.23 35.25 20.03
CA VAL A 749 0.93 34.44 20.44
C VAL A 749 0.52 33.04 20.89
N ASN A 750 -0.68 32.88 21.43
CA ASN A 750 -1.16 31.61 21.99
C ASN A 750 -2.05 30.84 21.02
N GLN A 751 -2.03 31.15 19.72
CA GLN A 751 -2.96 30.57 18.74
C GLN A 751 -2.94 29.04 18.65
N HIS A 752 -1.83 28.41 19.03
CA HIS A 752 -1.67 26.96 19.01
C HIS A 752 -1.93 26.31 20.39
N ASP A 753 -2.16 27.11 21.43
CA ASP A 753 -2.41 26.61 22.77
C ASP A 753 -3.92 26.40 23.02
N PRO A 754 -4.32 25.30 23.69
CA PRO A 754 -5.70 25.12 24.11
C PRO A 754 -6.09 26.18 25.16
N LEU A 755 -7.38 26.49 25.24
CA LEU A 755 -7.92 27.41 26.23
C LEU A 755 -7.85 26.77 27.64
N THR A 756 -7.29 27.50 28.59
CA THR A 756 -7.14 27.05 29.99
C THR A 756 -8.22 27.65 30.90
N PRO A 757 -8.70 26.92 31.93
CA PRO A 757 -8.31 25.57 32.36
C PRO A 757 -8.89 24.42 31.50
N GLU A 758 -8.29 23.22 31.58
CA GLU A 758 -8.86 21.98 31.00
C GLU A 758 -10.23 21.68 31.63
N ILE A 759 -11.22 21.29 30.82
CA ILE A 759 -12.55 20.91 31.30
C ILE A 759 -12.51 19.45 31.73
N LYS A 760 -12.80 19.18 33.01
CA LYS A 760 -12.80 17.82 33.56
C LYS A 760 -14.13 17.51 34.25
N TYR A 761 -14.75 16.39 33.85
CA TYR A 761 -15.96 15.87 34.48
C TYR A 761 -15.74 14.44 34.99
N GLN A 762 -16.38 14.09 36.09
CA GLN A 762 -16.40 12.74 36.66
C GLN A 762 -17.81 12.14 36.53
N PRO A 763 -17.96 10.80 36.50
CA PRO A 763 -19.28 10.16 36.33
C PRO A 763 -20.35 10.60 37.34
N ASP A 764 -19.95 11.03 38.54
CA ASP A 764 -20.80 11.51 39.63
C ASP A 764 -21.09 13.02 39.59
N THR A 765 -20.43 13.77 38.69
CA THR A 765 -20.65 15.20 38.54
C THR A 765 -21.99 15.48 37.86
N ALA A 766 -22.72 16.49 38.33
CA ALA A 766 -23.94 16.94 37.67
C ALA A 766 -23.61 17.63 36.32
N ASP A 767 -24.54 17.56 35.37
CA ASP A 767 -24.45 18.19 34.05
C ASP A 767 -23.26 17.73 33.18
N ASN A 768 -23.01 16.42 33.16
CA ASN A 768 -21.91 15.84 32.38
C ASN A 768 -22.07 16.02 30.86
N LEU A 769 -20.93 16.10 30.16
CA LEU A 769 -20.84 16.14 28.69
C LEU A 769 -20.88 14.75 28.04
N PHE A 770 -20.57 13.72 28.83
CA PHE A 770 -20.47 12.32 28.41
C PHE A 770 -21.25 11.44 29.38
N ILE A 771 -21.98 10.46 28.85
CA ILE A 771 -22.77 9.51 29.65
C ILE A 771 -22.07 8.15 29.61
N TRP A 772 -21.52 7.73 30.76
CA TRP A 772 -20.85 6.43 30.88
C TRP A 772 -21.83 5.27 30.77
N GLY A 773 -22.97 5.35 31.46
CA GLY A 773 -23.90 4.24 31.50
C GLY A 773 -25.35 4.61 31.79
N SER A 774 -26.23 3.62 31.66
CA SER A 774 -27.67 3.72 31.85
C SER A 774 -28.04 4.01 33.31
N GLN A 775 -27.20 3.56 34.24
CA GLN A 775 -27.27 3.88 35.67
C GLN A 775 -25.93 4.45 36.19
N PRO A 776 -25.97 5.28 37.24
CA PRO A 776 -24.74 5.79 37.87
C PRO A 776 -23.78 4.66 38.24
N GLY A 777 -22.52 4.74 37.80
CA GLY A 777 -21.48 3.75 38.08
C GLY A 777 -21.36 2.60 37.05
N THR A 778 -22.24 2.53 36.05
CA THR A 778 -22.10 1.61 34.90
C THR A 778 -21.41 2.30 33.72
N ALA A 779 -20.76 1.53 32.83
CA ALA A 779 -20.05 2.03 31.64
C ALA A 779 -20.60 1.42 30.33
N ASP A 780 -21.89 1.06 30.30
CA ASP A 780 -22.55 0.37 29.19
C ASP A 780 -22.89 1.31 28.02
N LEU A 781 -23.45 2.51 28.27
CA LEU A 781 -23.92 3.43 27.23
C LEU A 781 -22.80 4.15 26.45
N ARG A 782 -21.85 4.82 27.11
CA ARG A 782 -20.69 5.48 26.47
C ARG A 782 -21.03 6.48 25.35
N ILE A 783 -22.04 7.33 25.53
CA ILE A 783 -22.54 8.25 24.50
C ILE A 783 -22.17 9.73 24.77
N LEU A 784 -21.97 10.52 23.72
CA LEU A 784 -21.87 11.98 23.86
C LEU A 784 -23.25 12.58 24.16
N ARG A 785 -23.28 13.61 25.01
CA ARG A 785 -24.51 14.33 25.33
C ARG A 785 -24.68 15.54 24.43
N LEU A 786 -25.35 15.35 23.29
CA LEU A 786 -25.72 16.41 22.34
C LEU A 786 -27.17 16.89 22.62
N PRO A 787 -27.50 18.19 22.44
CA PRO A 787 -26.65 19.30 21.99
C PRO A 787 -25.72 19.89 23.08
N ARG A 788 -25.89 19.50 24.35
CA ARG A 788 -25.22 20.12 25.51
C ARG A 788 -23.71 20.29 25.33
N PHE A 789 -23.03 19.30 24.77
CA PHE A 789 -21.58 19.39 24.53
C PHE A 789 -21.23 20.53 23.55
N ALA A 790 -21.94 20.65 22.43
CA ALA A 790 -21.71 21.73 21.47
C ALA A 790 -21.96 23.12 22.11
N ASP A 791 -22.99 23.25 22.96
CA ASP A 791 -23.29 24.50 23.65
C ASP A 791 -22.18 24.90 24.63
N VAL A 792 -21.62 23.94 25.40
CA VAL A 792 -20.50 24.21 26.30
C VAL A 792 -19.25 24.64 25.53
N GLN A 793 -18.96 24.01 24.39
CA GLN A 793 -17.82 24.41 23.56
C GLN A 793 -17.95 25.84 23.08
N LEU A 794 -19.13 26.23 22.57
CA LEU A 794 -19.40 27.59 22.12
C LEU A 794 -19.31 28.61 23.26
N GLN A 795 -19.97 28.34 24.39
CA GLN A 795 -19.93 29.22 25.56
C GLN A 795 -18.50 29.42 26.06
N TYR A 796 -17.71 28.35 26.09
CA TYR A 796 -16.31 28.41 26.52
C TYR A 796 -15.46 29.27 25.58
N LEU A 797 -15.66 29.16 24.26
CA LEU A 797 -15.02 30.03 23.27
C LEU A 797 -15.41 31.50 23.48
N GLN A 798 -16.70 31.80 23.64
CA GLN A 798 -17.19 33.16 23.84
C GLN A 798 -16.64 33.82 25.11
N GLU A 799 -16.46 33.05 26.18
CA GLU A 799 -16.00 33.56 27.48
C GLU A 799 -14.48 33.65 27.60
N LYS A 800 -13.74 32.71 26.99
CA LYS A 800 -12.29 32.54 27.22
C LYS A 800 -11.42 32.98 26.06
N MET A 801 -11.99 33.17 24.86
CA MET A 801 -11.23 33.80 23.78
C MET A 801 -10.89 35.25 24.16
N GLY A 802 -9.65 35.63 23.89
CA GLY A 802 -9.16 36.98 24.19
C GLY A 802 -9.76 38.05 23.28
N THR A 803 -9.27 39.27 23.44
CA THR A 803 -9.56 40.42 22.57
C THR A 803 -8.28 40.92 21.90
N TYR A 804 -8.43 41.58 20.76
CA TYR A 804 -7.36 42.28 20.07
C TYR A 804 -7.71 43.75 19.84
N ASP A 805 -6.67 44.56 19.65
CA ASP A 805 -6.82 45.99 19.41
C ASP A 805 -7.06 46.26 17.91
N ALA A 806 -8.32 46.43 17.53
CA ALA A 806 -8.73 46.94 16.23
C ALA A 806 -8.86 48.48 16.29
N GLY A 807 -7.78 49.18 16.63
CA GLY A 807 -7.80 50.63 16.90
C GLY A 807 -8.04 50.96 18.37
N SER A 808 -8.99 51.87 18.68
CA SER A 808 -9.28 52.36 20.05
C SER A 808 -10.33 51.55 20.82
N THR A 809 -10.81 50.44 20.27
CA THR A 809 -11.81 49.55 20.90
C THR A 809 -11.31 48.10 20.90
N PRO A 810 -11.37 47.40 22.06
CA PRO A 810 -11.03 45.98 22.13
C PRO A 810 -12.13 45.14 21.46
N THR A 811 -11.77 44.44 20.39
CA THR A 811 -12.66 43.55 19.63
C THR A 811 -12.36 42.10 20.00
N LYS A 812 -13.38 41.23 20.07
CA LYS A 812 -13.20 39.82 20.39
C LYS A 812 -12.54 39.07 19.23
N TYR A 813 -11.65 38.12 19.55
CA TYR A 813 -11.11 37.20 18.53
C TYR A 813 -12.16 36.20 17.99
N PHE A 814 -13.19 35.93 18.79
CA PHE A 814 -14.30 35.03 18.45
C PHE A 814 -15.64 35.73 18.75
N ASP A 815 -16.47 35.86 17.72
CA ASP A 815 -17.78 36.50 17.76
C ASP A 815 -18.76 35.71 16.89
N ASP A 816 -19.18 34.56 17.42
CA ASP A 816 -20.24 33.70 16.84
C ASP A 816 -21.19 33.29 17.96
N ASP A 817 -22.49 33.21 17.67
CA ASP A 817 -23.58 32.90 18.60
C ASP A 817 -24.22 31.52 18.37
N THR A 818 -23.84 30.82 17.31
CA THR A 818 -24.50 29.58 16.89
C THR A 818 -23.54 28.40 16.94
N ALA A 819 -23.88 27.38 17.72
CA ALA A 819 -23.14 26.11 17.72
C ALA A 819 -23.42 25.39 16.40
N THR A 820 -22.39 25.12 15.60
CA THR A 820 -22.53 24.45 14.29
C THR A 820 -21.91 23.07 14.29
N SER A 821 -22.37 22.18 13.40
CA SER A 821 -21.74 20.86 13.20
C SER A 821 -20.28 20.99 12.76
N ALA A 822 -19.96 21.97 11.91
CA ALA A 822 -18.58 22.27 11.50
C ALA A 822 -17.70 22.65 12.70
N LEU A 823 -18.15 23.57 13.55
CA LEU A 823 -17.41 23.97 14.76
C LEU A 823 -17.23 22.80 15.73
N PHE A 824 -18.31 22.02 15.94
CA PHE A 824 -18.26 20.85 16.81
C PHE A 824 -17.27 19.80 16.29
N ALA A 825 -17.33 19.46 15.01
CA ALA A 825 -16.39 18.54 14.38
C ALA A 825 -14.94 19.03 14.49
N LEU A 826 -14.69 20.32 14.28
CA LEU A 826 -13.37 20.93 14.44
C LEU A 826 -12.83 20.81 15.88
N GLN A 827 -13.69 20.86 16.90
CA GLN A 827 -13.31 20.66 18.30
C GLN A 827 -13.11 19.19 18.66
N MET A 828 -13.81 18.26 18.03
CA MET A 828 -13.71 16.81 18.26
C MET A 828 -12.55 16.14 17.52
N ASN A 829 -11.92 16.84 16.57
CA ASN A 829 -10.76 16.36 15.84
C ASN A 829 -9.60 15.96 16.79
N ASP A 830 -9.12 14.73 16.74
CA ASP A 830 -7.87 14.36 17.44
C ASP A 830 -6.70 15.19 16.85
N PRO A 831 -5.69 15.58 17.65
CA PRO A 831 -4.57 16.35 17.14
C PRO A 831 -3.86 15.60 16.01
N ILE A 832 -3.57 16.32 14.93
CA ILE A 832 -2.74 15.81 13.85
C ILE A 832 -1.31 15.76 14.38
N TYR A 833 -0.87 14.58 14.83
CA TYR A 833 0.52 14.34 15.15
C TYR A 833 1.35 14.48 13.87
N TYR A 834 2.45 15.22 13.98
CA TYR A 834 3.48 15.28 12.96
C TYR A 834 4.83 14.97 13.60
N LEU A 835 5.68 14.29 12.84
CA LEU A 835 7.06 14.04 13.19
C LEU A 835 7.93 14.89 12.28
N GLU A 836 8.62 15.85 12.87
CA GLU A 836 9.64 16.63 12.17
C GLU A 836 11.04 16.06 12.45
N ILE A 837 11.77 15.79 11.38
CA ILE A 837 13.12 15.23 11.41
C ILE A 837 14.08 16.22 10.77
N GLY A 838 14.98 16.77 11.59
CA GLY A 838 16.12 17.55 11.11
C GLY A 838 17.21 16.65 10.54
N LEU A 839 17.64 16.92 9.31
CA LEU A 839 18.68 16.16 8.60
C LEU A 839 20.03 16.90 8.59
N GLN A 840 20.04 18.21 8.82
CA GLN A 840 21.25 19.03 8.80
C GLN A 840 22.22 18.61 9.92
N GLY A 841 23.45 18.23 9.54
CA GLY A 841 24.49 17.84 10.51
C GLY A 841 24.25 16.49 11.20
N ASN A 842 23.30 15.68 10.74
CA ASN A 842 23.02 14.38 11.34
C ASN A 842 24.16 13.39 11.04
N PRO A 843 24.88 12.86 12.06
CA PRO A 843 26.04 11.99 11.84
C PRO A 843 25.68 10.68 11.13
N ALA A 844 24.44 10.20 11.28
CA ALA A 844 23.98 8.97 10.65
C ALA A 844 23.91 9.06 9.12
N LEU A 845 23.88 10.27 8.55
CA LEU A 845 23.71 10.51 7.10
C LEU A 845 25.00 11.01 6.43
N GLN A 846 26.10 11.13 7.17
CA GLN A 846 27.36 11.67 6.65
C GLN A 846 27.92 10.86 5.46
N SER A 847 27.66 9.55 5.42
CA SER A 847 28.06 8.66 4.32
C SER A 847 27.37 8.97 2.98
N LEU A 848 26.26 9.72 3.01
CA LEU A 848 25.49 10.12 1.84
C LEU A 848 25.87 11.51 1.32
N ALA A 849 26.74 12.24 2.02
CA ALA A 849 27.15 13.59 1.64
C ALA A 849 28.06 13.58 0.40
N ALA A 850 27.48 13.82 -0.79
CA ALA A 850 28.22 13.99 -2.03
C ALA A 850 27.68 15.19 -2.84
N PRO A 851 28.53 15.84 -3.67
CA PRO A 851 28.10 16.94 -4.52
C PRO A 851 27.06 16.45 -5.56
N PRO A 852 26.02 17.24 -5.83
CA PRO A 852 25.00 16.88 -6.80
C PRO A 852 25.61 16.73 -8.19
N ARG A 853 25.40 15.58 -8.82
CA ARG A 853 25.76 15.32 -10.23
C ARG A 853 24.54 14.80 -10.97
N PRO A 854 24.25 15.27 -12.20
CA PRO A 854 23.16 14.73 -12.98
C PRO A 854 23.40 13.24 -13.28
N ARG A 855 22.34 12.44 -13.09
CA ARG A 855 22.41 10.98 -13.23
C ARG A 855 22.24 10.56 -14.69
N THR A 856 23.33 10.52 -15.44
CA THR A 856 23.37 10.07 -16.84
C THR A 856 23.93 8.65 -17.00
N LEU A 857 23.74 8.02 -18.15
CA LEU A 857 24.35 6.72 -18.48
C LEU A 857 25.83 6.87 -18.85
N ARG A 858 26.68 5.93 -18.45
CA ARG A 858 28.15 5.96 -18.61
C ARG A 858 28.68 4.85 -19.52
N PHE A 859 27.99 3.73 -19.64
CA PHE A 859 28.30 2.66 -20.60
C PHE A 859 27.91 3.10 -22.01
N LEU A 860 28.73 3.96 -22.62
CA LEU A 860 28.48 4.61 -23.91
C LEU A 860 29.31 4.02 -25.06
N GLU A 861 30.40 3.32 -24.78
CA GLU A 861 31.16 2.66 -25.84
C GLU A 861 30.47 1.35 -26.28
N PRO A 862 30.46 1.03 -27.60
CA PRO A 862 29.89 -0.22 -28.09
C PRO A 862 30.60 -1.43 -27.47
N ALA A 863 29.83 -2.46 -27.15
CA ALA A 863 30.41 -3.75 -26.79
C ALA A 863 31.21 -4.29 -27.98
N ARG A 864 32.42 -4.81 -27.75
CA ARG A 864 33.26 -5.42 -28.79
C ARG A 864 33.54 -6.88 -28.46
N VAL A 865 33.37 -7.77 -29.43
CA VAL A 865 33.86 -9.15 -29.31
C VAL A 865 35.26 -9.18 -29.92
N ALA A 866 36.30 -9.33 -29.11
CA ALA A 866 37.63 -9.60 -29.62
C ALA A 866 37.62 -10.94 -30.38
N PRO A 867 37.94 -10.98 -31.68
CA PRO A 867 38.10 -12.24 -32.39
C PRO A 867 39.24 -13.02 -31.71
N LEU A 868 38.95 -14.22 -31.22
CA LEU A 868 39.97 -15.16 -30.76
C LEU A 868 40.73 -15.68 -31.99
N LEU A 869 41.71 -14.91 -32.49
CA LEU A 869 42.88 -15.35 -33.25
C LEU A 869 43.72 -14.15 -33.71
N PRO A 870 44.99 -14.10 -33.31
CA PRO A 870 46.06 -13.62 -34.17
C PRO A 870 46.81 -14.83 -34.73
N THR A 871 46.87 -14.91 -36.06
CA THR A 871 47.84 -15.71 -36.81
C THR A 871 49.24 -15.48 -36.22
N GLY A 872 49.83 -16.53 -35.67
CA GLY A 872 51.08 -16.44 -34.94
C GLY A 872 52.28 -16.19 -35.84
N THR A 873 53.18 -15.32 -35.36
CA THR A 873 54.63 -15.39 -35.57
C THR A 873 55.34 -14.51 -34.52
N SER A 874 56.26 -15.14 -33.76
CA SER A 874 57.37 -14.56 -32.94
C SER A 874 57.02 -13.57 -31.81
N SER A 875 57.71 -13.46 -30.67
CA SER A 875 58.83 -14.14 -30.00
C SER A 875 58.96 -13.49 -28.61
N SER A 876 59.27 -14.29 -27.57
CA SER A 876 59.93 -13.98 -26.29
C SER A 876 60.00 -12.52 -25.75
N SER A 877 59.64 -12.31 -24.48
CA SER A 877 60.62 -12.01 -23.41
C SER A 877 59.98 -11.82 -22.03
N SER A 878 60.71 -12.33 -21.03
CA SER A 878 60.50 -12.29 -19.59
C SER A 878 60.79 -10.91 -18.96
N SER A 879 60.14 -10.58 -17.84
CA SER A 879 60.82 -10.24 -16.57
C SER A 879 59.82 -9.82 -15.48
N SER A 880 59.98 -10.40 -14.29
CA SER A 880 59.49 -9.87 -13.01
C SER A 880 60.45 -8.77 -12.52
N PRO A 881 60.03 -7.86 -11.62
CA PRO A 881 60.59 -7.94 -10.26
C PRO A 881 59.67 -7.51 -9.08
N GLN A 882 60.18 -7.86 -7.90
CA GLN A 882 59.71 -7.84 -6.50
C GLN A 882 59.20 -6.50 -5.88
N PRO A 883 58.57 -6.57 -4.68
CA PRO A 883 58.11 -5.43 -3.88
C PRO A 883 59.17 -4.96 -2.85
N PRO A 884 59.04 -3.73 -2.28
CA PRO A 884 59.76 -3.34 -1.07
C PRO A 884 58.86 -2.99 0.13
N ASP A 885 59.18 -3.64 1.25
CA ASP A 885 59.43 -3.15 2.63
C ASP A 885 58.46 -2.18 3.37
N GLU A 886 57.92 -2.66 4.49
CA GLU A 886 57.56 -1.92 5.73
C GLU A 886 58.83 -1.54 6.53
N PRO A 887 58.88 -0.46 7.37
CA PRO A 887 58.36 -0.46 8.78
C PRO A 887 58.12 0.97 9.38
N PRO A 888 58.04 1.24 10.73
CA PRO A 888 57.57 0.47 11.90
C PRO A 888 56.47 1.20 12.75
N ALA A 889 55.92 0.46 13.73
CA ALA A 889 54.98 0.89 14.78
C ALA A 889 55.60 1.71 15.93
N LYS A 890 54.77 2.40 16.74
CA LYS A 890 54.98 2.68 18.19
C LYS A 890 53.66 2.94 18.96
N ASP A 891 53.65 2.38 20.18
CA ASP A 891 52.65 2.32 21.28
C ASP A 891 52.28 3.70 21.89
N ASP A 892 51.29 3.92 22.77
CA ASP A 892 50.89 3.24 24.03
C ASP A 892 49.47 3.64 24.51
N ASP A 893 48.67 2.63 24.82
CA ASP A 893 47.99 2.28 26.08
C ASP A 893 47.37 3.33 27.08
N ARG A 894 46.07 3.12 27.43
CA ARG A 894 45.51 2.97 28.82
C ARG A 894 43.95 2.93 28.85
N GLY A 895 43.39 1.83 29.38
CA GLY A 895 41.94 1.61 29.70
C GLY A 895 41.44 2.31 30.99
N PRO A 896 40.25 2.00 31.59
CA PRO A 896 39.58 0.68 31.67
C PRO A 896 38.01 0.59 31.57
N VAL A 897 37.51 -0.54 31.05
CA VAL A 897 36.51 -1.53 31.57
C VAL A 897 35.13 -1.13 32.20
N THR A 898 34.05 -1.52 31.47
CA THR A 898 32.67 -2.03 31.83
C THR A 898 31.70 -1.24 32.72
N THR A 899 30.39 -1.14 32.40
CA THR A 899 29.36 -2.21 32.63
C THR A 899 27.99 -1.85 31.99
N LEU A 900 27.38 -2.79 31.25
CA LEU A 900 26.11 -3.51 31.49
C LEU A 900 24.81 -2.91 30.92
N PHE A 901 24.24 -3.65 29.94
CA PHE A 901 22.83 -3.61 29.58
C PHE A 901 21.98 -4.36 30.62
N SER A 902 20.75 -3.91 30.84
CA SER A 902 19.64 -4.82 31.16
C SER A 902 18.27 -4.21 30.80
N ARG A 903 17.41 -5.07 30.25
CA ARG A 903 15.97 -4.84 30.03
C ARG A 903 15.19 -5.17 31.33
N PRO A 904 14.02 -4.57 31.56
CA PRO A 904 13.16 -4.89 32.71
C PRO A 904 12.70 -6.35 32.72
N ALA A 905 12.63 -6.95 33.91
CA ALA A 905 12.40 -8.38 34.14
C ALA A 905 10.96 -8.89 33.87
N GLY A 906 10.06 -8.07 33.29
CA GLY A 906 8.65 -8.42 33.08
C GLY A 906 8.18 -8.43 31.63
N TYR A 907 9.06 -8.22 30.65
CA TYR A 907 8.65 -8.10 29.25
C TYR A 907 8.89 -9.40 28.47
N HIS A 908 7.81 -10.07 28.11
CA HIS A 908 7.79 -11.11 27.08
C HIS A 908 7.02 -10.58 25.87
N PRO A 909 7.68 -10.27 24.75
CA PRO A 909 6.96 -10.03 23.50
C PRO A 909 6.31 -11.33 23.06
N GLY A 910 5.01 -11.30 22.78
CA GLY A 910 4.27 -12.43 22.25
C GLY A 910 4.86 -12.90 20.91
N PRO A 911 5.07 -14.21 20.69
CA PRO A 911 5.69 -14.74 19.46
C PRO A 911 4.84 -14.57 18.18
N HIS A 912 3.70 -13.89 18.24
CA HIS A 912 2.76 -13.67 17.13
C HIS A 912 3.04 -12.40 16.31
N ILE A 913 4.01 -11.55 16.68
CA ILE A 913 4.31 -10.27 15.99
C ILE A 913 5.65 -10.32 15.23
N LEU A 914 6.01 -11.49 14.69
CA LEU A 914 7.16 -11.66 13.77
C LEU A 914 6.79 -12.30 12.44
N ALA A 915 5.49 -12.50 12.17
CA ALA A 915 5.01 -13.36 11.09
C ALA A 915 4.11 -12.62 10.09
N SER A 916 4.49 -11.42 9.64
CA SER A 916 3.89 -10.81 8.44
C SER A 916 4.96 -10.12 7.61
N LEU A 917 5.79 -10.95 6.98
CA LEU A 917 6.34 -10.65 5.66
C LEU A 917 5.60 -11.60 4.71
N GLY A 918 5.23 -11.13 3.52
CA GLY A 918 4.48 -11.91 2.54
C GLY A 918 5.06 -13.33 2.29
N PRO A 919 4.29 -14.21 1.62
CA PRO A 919 4.33 -15.68 1.75
C PRO A 919 5.64 -16.41 1.43
N HIS A 920 6.75 -15.72 1.16
CA HIS A 920 8.04 -16.32 0.82
C HIS A 920 9.23 -15.87 1.69
N VAL A 921 9.00 -15.11 2.77
CA VAL A 921 10.07 -14.77 3.73
C VAL A 921 9.87 -15.54 5.03
N ARG A 922 10.11 -16.85 5.01
CA ARG A 922 10.42 -17.61 6.23
C ARG A 922 11.93 -17.73 6.35
N ALA A 923 12.50 -17.04 7.34
CA ALA A 923 13.86 -17.31 7.78
C ALA A 923 13.99 -18.81 8.12
N ILE A 924 14.92 -19.48 7.45
CA ILE A 924 15.25 -20.89 7.72
C ILE A 924 15.74 -20.97 9.17
N ARG A 925 15.00 -21.66 10.05
CA ARG A 925 15.60 -22.21 11.26
C ARG A 925 16.56 -23.30 10.82
N THR A 926 17.84 -23.14 11.15
CA THR A 926 18.84 -24.21 11.10
C THR A 926 18.40 -25.34 12.04
N ARG A 927 17.69 -26.34 11.52
CA ARG A 927 17.70 -27.66 12.15
C ARG A 927 19.11 -28.21 11.96
N ASN A 928 19.80 -28.49 13.06
CA ASN A 928 20.97 -29.37 13.05
C ASN A 928 20.51 -30.74 12.51
N LEU A 929 20.62 -30.91 11.21
CA LEU A 929 20.59 -32.21 10.56
C LEU A 929 21.95 -32.87 10.84
N PRO A 930 21.98 -34.16 11.21
CA PRO A 930 23.24 -34.90 11.29
C PRO A 930 23.99 -34.80 9.96
N SER A 931 25.29 -34.57 10.03
CA SER A 931 26.16 -34.50 8.85
C SER A 931 25.98 -35.75 7.97
N PRO A 932 25.97 -35.63 6.64
CA PRO A 932 25.93 -36.81 5.77
C PRO A 932 27.24 -37.58 5.95
N GLN A 933 27.16 -38.79 6.49
CA GLN A 933 28.24 -39.75 6.36
C GLN A 933 28.27 -40.22 4.91
N VAL A 934 29.34 -39.88 4.21
CA VAL A 934 29.67 -40.49 2.92
C VAL A 934 30.23 -41.87 3.21
N THR A 935 29.38 -42.89 3.21
CA THR A 935 29.80 -44.28 3.05
C THR A 935 29.61 -44.64 1.58
N GLY A 936 30.73 -44.72 0.85
CA GLY A 936 30.74 -45.37 -0.45
C GLY A 936 30.53 -46.87 -0.24
N ASP A 937 29.38 -47.38 -0.65
CA ASP A 937 29.18 -48.80 -0.89
C ASP A 937 28.11 -48.96 -2.00
N ASP A 938 28.50 -49.65 -3.08
CA ASP A 938 27.63 -50.07 -4.19
C ASP A 938 26.58 -51.06 -3.67
N THR A 939 25.49 -50.54 -3.13
CA THR A 939 24.31 -51.34 -2.75
C THR A 939 23.15 -51.09 -3.72
N PRO A 940 22.31 -52.11 -4.01
CA PRO A 940 21.17 -51.96 -4.92
C PRO A 940 20.26 -50.81 -4.51
N ALA A 941 19.63 -50.13 -5.49
CA ALA A 941 18.77 -48.96 -5.28
C ALA A 941 17.84 -49.13 -4.07
N GLN A 942 18.11 -48.38 -3.01
CA GLN A 942 17.32 -48.43 -1.77
C GLN A 942 15.93 -47.82 -2.00
N PHE A 943 14.97 -48.34 -1.25
CA PHE A 943 13.58 -47.88 -1.28
C PHE A 943 13.49 -46.49 -0.60
N PRO A 944 12.78 -45.50 -1.19
CA PRO A 944 12.67 -44.18 -0.58
C PRO A 944 11.97 -44.25 0.78
N LYS A 945 12.49 -43.50 1.73
CA LYS A 945 11.94 -43.42 3.09
C LYS A 945 11.26 -42.08 3.32
N TYR A 946 9.98 -42.13 3.68
CA TYR A 946 9.15 -40.98 3.99
C TYR A 946 9.15 -40.69 5.48
N THR A 947 9.44 -39.44 5.85
CA THR A 947 9.30 -38.94 7.22
C THR A 947 8.15 -37.94 7.25
N CYS A 948 7.06 -38.30 7.92
CA CYS A 948 5.82 -37.52 7.96
C CYS A 948 5.56 -36.99 9.38
N SER A 949 5.09 -35.76 9.48
CA SER A 949 4.65 -35.16 10.76
C SER A 949 3.56 -34.12 10.52
N VAL A 950 2.68 -33.93 11.50
CA VAL A 950 1.63 -32.91 11.50
C VAL A 950 1.84 -31.98 12.68
N VAL A 951 1.84 -30.67 12.43
CA VAL A 951 2.12 -29.65 13.45
C VAL A 951 1.24 -28.42 13.29
N THR A 952 0.96 -27.73 14.39
CA THR A 952 0.44 -26.36 14.37
C THR A 952 1.57 -25.39 14.03
N SER A 953 1.27 -24.30 13.32
CA SER A 953 2.27 -23.29 12.93
C SER A 953 3.14 -22.83 14.12
N GLY A 954 4.46 -22.96 13.98
CA GLY A 954 5.43 -22.56 15.01
C GLY A 954 5.74 -23.60 16.10
N LEU A 955 5.05 -24.74 16.12
CA LEU A 955 5.20 -25.79 17.13
C LEU A 955 5.70 -27.12 16.51
N SER A 956 6.07 -28.08 17.37
CA SER A 956 6.49 -29.44 16.98
C SER A 956 5.41 -30.50 17.20
N TYR A 957 4.22 -30.06 17.62
CA TYR A 957 3.04 -30.86 17.91
C TYR A 957 1.80 -30.08 17.45
N VAL A 958 0.64 -30.73 17.46
CA VAL A 958 -0.66 -30.10 17.22
C VAL A 958 -1.18 -29.59 18.56
N GLN A 959 -1.25 -28.27 18.72
CA GLN A 959 -1.83 -27.67 19.91
C GLN A 959 -3.34 -27.55 19.73
N VAL A 960 -4.12 -27.91 20.75
CA VAL A 960 -5.59 -27.78 20.73
C VAL A 960 -6.03 -26.94 21.92
N GLY A 961 -6.81 -25.89 21.64
CA GLY A 961 -7.46 -25.02 22.63
C GLY A 961 -8.78 -24.51 22.06
N ASP A 962 -9.76 -24.18 22.92
CA ASP A 962 -11.13 -23.67 22.64
C ASP A 962 -11.89 -24.24 21.41
N ASN A 963 -11.42 -25.35 20.83
CA ASN A 963 -11.93 -26.01 19.63
C ASN A 963 -12.16 -25.08 18.42
N LEU A 964 -11.32 -24.05 18.25
CA LEU A 964 -11.36 -23.17 17.08
C LEU A 964 -10.68 -23.83 15.86
N PRO A 965 -11.19 -23.64 14.64
CA PRO A 965 -10.54 -24.10 13.42
C PRO A 965 -9.11 -23.54 13.30
N GLN A 966 -8.13 -24.40 13.04
CA GLN A 966 -6.71 -24.04 12.96
C GLN A 966 -6.04 -24.61 11.70
N ASP A 967 -4.94 -23.98 11.29
CA ASP A 967 -4.16 -24.47 10.15
C ASP A 967 -3.18 -25.56 10.60
N LEU A 968 -3.25 -26.71 9.93
CA LEU A 968 -2.36 -27.86 10.17
C LEU A 968 -1.32 -27.97 9.06
N ILE A 969 -0.05 -28.10 9.44
CA ILE A 969 1.06 -28.30 8.50
C ILE A 969 1.43 -29.77 8.47
N PHE A 970 1.30 -30.40 7.29
CA PHE A 970 1.80 -31.73 7.00
C PHE A 970 3.19 -31.61 6.40
N ALA A 971 4.22 -31.94 7.18
CA ALA A 971 5.61 -31.95 6.72
C ALA A 971 6.01 -33.37 6.32
N ILE A 972 6.28 -33.56 5.02
CA ILE A 972 6.65 -34.85 4.42
C ILE A 972 8.04 -34.71 3.80
N GLY A 973 9.05 -35.30 4.45
CA GLY A 973 10.43 -35.39 3.95
C GLY A 973 10.71 -36.71 3.26
N VAL A 974 11.52 -36.70 2.21
CA VAL A 974 11.96 -37.90 1.49
C VAL A 974 13.47 -38.06 1.68
N SER A 975 13.88 -39.25 2.10
CA SER A 975 15.27 -39.63 2.34
C SER A 975 15.60 -40.95 1.64
N GLU A 976 16.89 -41.29 1.54
CA GLU A 976 17.37 -42.52 0.89
C GLU A 976 16.98 -42.62 -0.61
N ASN A 977 16.91 -41.47 -1.31
CA ASN A 977 16.41 -41.37 -2.69
C ASN A 977 17.44 -40.89 -3.74
N ASP A 978 18.67 -40.57 -3.35
CA ASP A 978 19.68 -39.97 -4.24
C ASP A 978 20.13 -40.91 -5.38
N THR A 979 20.13 -42.23 -5.15
CA THR A 979 20.49 -43.27 -6.14
C THR A 979 19.28 -44.04 -6.67
N SER A 980 18.07 -43.58 -6.35
CA SER A 980 16.83 -44.32 -6.59
C SER A 980 16.25 -44.10 -7.99
N THR A 981 15.80 -45.17 -8.64
CA THR A 981 15.17 -45.15 -9.98
C THR A 981 13.65 -45.13 -9.96
N TYR A 982 13.03 -45.19 -8.77
CA TYR A 982 11.56 -45.20 -8.64
C TYR A 982 10.94 -43.90 -9.16
N GLN A 983 9.81 -44.03 -9.86
CA GLN A 983 8.99 -42.90 -10.28
C GLN A 983 7.68 -42.91 -9.49
N LEU A 984 7.49 -41.85 -8.70
CA LEU A 984 6.30 -41.63 -7.90
C LEU A 984 5.17 -41.12 -8.81
N THR A 985 4.00 -41.74 -8.68
CA THR A 985 2.76 -41.36 -9.38
C THR A 985 1.80 -40.62 -8.46
N GLU A 986 1.75 -41.02 -7.19
CA GLU A 986 0.78 -40.50 -6.22
C GLU A 986 1.31 -40.74 -4.81
N PHE A 987 1.04 -39.81 -3.89
CA PHE A 987 1.30 -39.97 -2.46
C PHE A 987 0.07 -39.53 -1.67
N ASP A 988 -0.53 -40.44 -0.91
CA ASP A 988 -1.76 -40.22 -0.17
C ASP A 988 -1.48 -40.03 1.31
N VAL A 989 -2.22 -39.12 1.94
CA VAL A 989 -2.38 -39.05 3.40
C VAL A 989 -3.85 -39.32 3.72
N ARG A 990 -4.12 -40.34 4.53
CA ARG A 990 -5.47 -40.75 4.95
C ARG A 990 -5.74 -40.33 6.37
N ILE A 991 -6.81 -39.57 6.56
CA ILE A 991 -7.26 -39.11 7.86
C ILE A 991 -8.66 -39.67 8.10
N ARG A 992 -8.81 -40.50 9.15
CA ARG A 992 -10.13 -40.98 9.55
C ARG A 992 -10.91 -39.86 10.24
N LEU A 993 -12.12 -39.59 9.76
CA LEU A 993 -13.04 -38.60 10.32
C LEU A 993 -14.03 -39.28 11.26
N GLY A 994 -14.32 -38.64 12.39
CA GLY A 994 -15.32 -39.13 13.33
C GLY A 994 -15.23 -38.48 14.71
N PRO A 995 -16.29 -38.61 15.54
CA PRO A 995 -16.32 -38.04 16.88
C PRO A 995 -15.24 -38.67 17.77
N VAL A 996 -14.86 -37.96 18.83
CA VAL A 996 -13.86 -38.42 19.81
C VAL A 996 -14.27 -39.79 20.37
N ASN A 997 -13.43 -40.81 20.13
CA ASN A 997 -13.64 -42.17 20.61
C ASN A 997 -12.46 -42.60 21.50
N PRO A 998 -12.71 -43.20 22.69
CA PRO A 998 -11.66 -43.63 23.62
C PRO A 998 -10.80 -44.81 23.13
N THR A 999 -11.22 -45.54 22.10
CA THR A 999 -10.47 -46.70 21.56
C THR A 999 -9.76 -46.43 20.24
N ILE A 1000 -10.26 -45.49 19.44
CA ILE A 1000 -9.69 -45.11 18.15
C ILE A 1000 -9.67 -43.59 18.10
N HIS A 1001 -8.50 -42.99 18.28
CA HIS A 1001 -8.38 -41.54 18.22
C HIS A 1001 -8.47 -41.06 16.76
N THR A 1002 -9.41 -40.17 16.47
CA THR A 1002 -9.61 -39.52 15.17
C THR A 1002 -9.14 -38.06 15.25
N LEU A 1003 -8.37 -37.60 14.26
CA LEU A 1003 -7.76 -36.26 14.32
C LEU A 1003 -8.82 -35.13 14.32
N MET A 1004 -9.90 -35.31 13.57
CA MET A 1004 -10.99 -34.34 13.44
C MET A 1004 -12.32 -35.06 13.19
N GLN A 1005 -13.43 -34.44 13.59
CA GLN A 1005 -14.77 -34.98 13.37
C GLN A 1005 -15.20 -34.86 11.91
N ASP A 1006 -15.00 -33.69 11.33
CA ASP A 1006 -15.34 -33.30 9.97
C ASP A 1006 -14.33 -32.26 9.45
N TYR A 1007 -14.38 -31.95 8.16
CA TYR A 1007 -13.53 -30.95 7.53
C TYR A 1007 -14.31 -30.13 6.50
N ASP A 1008 -14.63 -28.88 6.87
CA ASP A 1008 -15.33 -27.89 6.02
C ASP A 1008 -14.38 -26.76 5.55
N GLY A 1009 -13.07 -26.95 5.70
CA GLY A 1009 -12.08 -25.94 5.31
C GLY A 1009 -11.93 -25.80 3.79
N PRO A 1010 -11.26 -24.73 3.32
CA PRO A 1010 -11.13 -24.40 1.90
C PRO A 1010 -10.21 -25.36 1.11
N GLY A 1011 -9.71 -26.42 1.74
CA GLY A 1011 -8.84 -27.43 1.16
C GLY A 1011 -7.35 -27.20 1.43
N PRO A 1012 -6.51 -28.21 1.13
CA PRO A 1012 -5.08 -28.16 1.34
C PRO A 1012 -4.36 -27.30 0.28
N ARG A 1013 -3.23 -26.69 0.67
CA ARG A 1013 -2.35 -25.89 -0.21
C ARG A 1013 -0.91 -26.34 -0.06
N MET A 1014 -0.21 -26.56 -1.18
CA MET A 1014 1.22 -26.90 -1.17
C MET A 1014 2.03 -25.76 -0.53
N LEU A 1015 3.04 -26.11 0.28
CA LEU A 1015 3.93 -25.13 0.91
C LEU A 1015 5.11 -24.78 -0.01
N ASP A 1016 6.03 -25.72 -0.20
CA ASP A 1016 7.31 -25.44 -0.88
C ASP A 1016 7.42 -26.13 -2.26
N ASN A 1017 7.03 -27.40 -2.36
CA ASN A 1017 7.24 -28.17 -3.59
C ASN A 1017 6.04 -28.07 -4.56
N LEU A 1018 5.97 -26.96 -5.31
CA LEU A 1018 4.93 -26.69 -6.32
C LEU A 1018 4.91 -27.64 -7.52
N ARG A 1019 5.78 -28.67 -7.56
CA ARG A 1019 5.71 -29.75 -8.56
C ARG A 1019 4.56 -30.72 -8.30
N PHE A 1020 3.89 -30.62 -7.15
CA PHE A 1020 2.73 -31.42 -6.81
C PHE A 1020 1.47 -30.55 -6.69
N ASN A 1021 0.32 -31.17 -6.89
CA ASN A 1021 -0.99 -30.69 -6.46
C ASN A 1021 -1.46 -31.57 -5.31
N VAL A 1022 -2.05 -30.97 -4.29
CA VAL A 1022 -2.72 -31.71 -3.23
C VAL A 1022 -4.23 -31.56 -3.42
N LEU A 1023 -4.92 -32.68 -3.57
CA LEU A 1023 -6.36 -32.71 -3.82
C LEU A 1023 -7.07 -33.43 -2.66
N PRO A 1024 -8.04 -32.79 -1.98
CA PRO A 1024 -8.85 -33.46 -0.99
C PRO A 1024 -9.94 -34.30 -1.67
N GLN A 1025 -10.16 -35.50 -1.16
CA GLN A 1025 -11.21 -36.41 -1.59
C GLN A 1025 -11.79 -37.10 -0.36
N PHE A 1026 -13.11 -37.23 -0.27
CA PHE A 1026 -13.75 -38.02 0.77
C PHE A 1026 -13.94 -39.46 0.28
N ASP A 1027 -13.53 -40.43 1.09
CA ASP A 1027 -13.71 -41.86 0.84
C ASP A 1027 -14.57 -42.50 1.93
N HIS A 1028 -15.47 -43.39 1.55
CA HIS A 1028 -16.41 -44.06 2.43
C HIS A 1028 -16.13 -45.56 2.38
N GLN A 1029 -15.34 -46.07 3.32
CA GLN A 1029 -14.99 -47.49 3.39
C GLN A 1029 -15.52 -48.11 4.67
N GLY A 1030 -16.30 -49.19 4.55
CA GLY A 1030 -16.77 -49.97 5.71
C GLY A 1030 -17.69 -49.23 6.70
N GLY A 1031 -18.26 -48.08 6.32
CA GLY A 1031 -19.09 -47.23 7.19
C GLY A 1031 -18.34 -46.09 7.88
N ASP A 1032 -17.01 -46.04 7.76
CA ASP A 1032 -16.18 -44.93 8.22
C ASP A 1032 -15.94 -43.92 7.09
N VAL A 1033 -15.82 -42.64 7.45
CA VAL A 1033 -15.51 -41.55 6.51
C VAL A 1033 -14.03 -41.21 6.63
N TYR A 1034 -13.34 -41.16 5.50
CA TYR A 1034 -11.93 -40.77 5.42
C TYR A 1034 -11.79 -39.49 4.58
N LEU A 1035 -10.97 -38.56 5.06
CA LEU A 1035 -10.41 -37.48 4.27
C LEU A 1035 -9.08 -37.97 3.67
N LEU A 1036 -9.09 -38.19 2.37
CA LEU A 1036 -7.94 -38.58 1.57
C LEU A 1036 -7.31 -37.33 0.94
N LEU A 1037 -6.07 -37.04 1.29
CA LEU A 1037 -5.30 -35.93 0.71
C LEU A 1037 -4.30 -36.51 -0.30
N ARG A 1038 -4.60 -36.35 -1.59
CA ARG A 1038 -3.88 -36.97 -2.71
C ARG A 1038 -2.85 -36.02 -3.28
N LEU A 1039 -1.57 -36.34 -3.18
CA LEU A 1039 -0.47 -35.56 -3.75
C LEU A 1039 -0.12 -36.11 -5.12
N LEU A 1040 -0.45 -35.35 -6.16
CA LEU A 1040 -0.27 -35.72 -7.57
C LEU A 1040 0.81 -34.85 -8.24
N PRO A 1041 1.79 -35.43 -8.95
CA PRO A 1041 2.76 -34.65 -9.72
C PRO A 1041 2.09 -33.83 -10.84
N ARG A 1042 2.51 -32.57 -11.01
CA ARG A 1042 2.10 -31.69 -12.13
C ARG A 1042 2.79 -32.00 -13.46
N SER A 1043 3.59 -33.06 -13.51
CA SER A 1043 4.28 -33.51 -14.72
C SER A 1043 3.24 -33.88 -15.79
N ALA A 1044 3.48 -33.50 -17.05
CA ALA A 1044 2.61 -33.88 -18.17
C ALA A 1044 2.45 -35.41 -18.33
N THR A 1045 3.38 -36.18 -17.76
CA THR A 1045 3.36 -37.66 -17.74
C THR A 1045 2.71 -38.25 -16.49
N GLY A 1046 2.26 -37.41 -15.54
CA GLY A 1046 1.69 -37.84 -14.26
C GLY A 1046 2.67 -38.54 -13.32
N ARG A 1047 3.98 -38.46 -13.59
CA ARG A 1047 5.05 -39.21 -12.91
C ARG A 1047 6.22 -38.29 -12.60
N ILE A 1048 6.93 -38.56 -11.50
CA ILE A 1048 8.15 -37.85 -11.13
C ILE A 1048 9.20 -38.81 -10.56
N GLU A 1049 10.45 -38.65 -10.98
CA GLU A 1049 11.57 -39.43 -10.44
C GLU A 1049 11.83 -39.05 -8.98
N ILE A 1050 11.86 -40.03 -8.07
CA ILE A 1050 11.95 -39.76 -6.63
C ILE A 1050 13.26 -39.06 -6.23
N ARG A 1051 14.34 -39.24 -6.99
CA ARG A 1051 15.62 -38.51 -6.83
C ARG A 1051 15.49 -36.98 -6.90
N LYS A 1052 14.42 -36.47 -7.51
CA LYS A 1052 14.13 -35.03 -7.66
C LYS A 1052 13.25 -34.49 -6.55
N VAL A 1053 12.77 -35.33 -5.62
CA VAL A 1053 11.79 -35.00 -4.59
C VAL A 1053 12.47 -35.07 -3.23
N ARG A 1054 12.67 -33.94 -2.56
CA ARG A 1054 13.22 -33.90 -1.18
C ARG A 1054 12.15 -33.71 -0.12
N GLU A 1055 11.06 -33.05 -0.48
CA GLU A 1055 9.92 -32.80 0.40
C GLU A 1055 8.61 -32.69 -0.40
N MET A 1056 7.48 -32.88 0.28
CA MET A 1056 6.13 -32.76 -0.28
C MET A 1056 5.15 -32.12 0.72
N GLY A 1057 5.63 -31.16 1.52
CA GLY A 1057 4.83 -30.54 2.57
C GLY A 1057 3.67 -29.66 2.06
N PHE A 1058 2.56 -29.67 2.79
CA PHE A 1058 1.36 -28.89 2.49
C PHE A 1058 0.67 -28.43 3.78
N LEU A 1059 -0.18 -27.42 3.67
CA LEU A 1059 -0.99 -26.86 4.76
C LEU A 1059 -2.46 -27.18 4.52
N LEU A 1060 -3.15 -27.69 5.55
CA LEU A 1060 -4.58 -27.92 5.58
C LEU A 1060 -5.23 -26.80 6.39
N SER A 1061 -5.94 -25.89 5.71
CA SER A 1061 -6.50 -24.69 6.33
C SER A 1061 -7.79 -24.97 7.09
N LEU A 1062 -8.00 -24.28 8.22
CA LEU A 1062 -9.25 -24.29 9.01
C LEU A 1062 -9.72 -25.71 9.42
N ALA A 1063 -8.80 -26.54 9.91
CA ALA A 1063 -9.14 -27.86 10.45
C ALA A 1063 -9.53 -27.77 11.94
N THR A 1064 -10.69 -28.30 12.29
CA THR A 1064 -11.18 -28.38 13.68
C THR A 1064 -10.67 -29.68 14.31
N VAL A 1065 -9.59 -29.60 15.09
CA VAL A 1065 -8.97 -30.78 15.71
C VAL A 1065 -9.76 -31.21 16.94
N ASN A 1066 -10.06 -32.50 17.03
CA ASN A 1066 -10.77 -33.10 18.15
C ASN A 1066 -10.05 -32.84 19.49
N LEU A 1067 -10.82 -32.49 20.53
CA LEU A 1067 -10.31 -32.29 21.88
C LEU A 1067 -10.36 -33.61 22.67
N PHE A 1068 -9.20 -34.08 23.12
CA PHE A 1068 -9.08 -35.35 23.84
C PHE A 1068 -9.13 -35.16 25.37
N PRO A 1069 -9.48 -36.19 26.16
CA PRO A 1069 -9.48 -36.08 27.62
C PRO A 1069 -8.07 -35.93 28.22
N ASP A 1070 -7.07 -36.58 27.60
CA ASP A 1070 -5.70 -36.59 28.09
C ASP A 1070 -4.93 -35.34 27.64
N HIS A 1071 -3.98 -34.86 28.46
CA HIS A 1071 -3.17 -33.68 28.13
C HIS A 1071 -2.35 -33.88 26.83
N GLN A 1072 -1.89 -35.10 26.59
CA GLN A 1072 -1.16 -35.49 25.39
C GLN A 1072 -1.79 -36.76 24.79
N THR A 1073 -2.16 -36.71 23.51
CA THR A 1073 -2.76 -37.84 22.77
C THR A 1073 -2.02 -38.06 21.45
N LEU A 1074 -1.71 -39.31 21.11
CA LEU A 1074 -1.13 -39.68 19.80
C LEU A 1074 -2.24 -40.18 18.87
N VAL A 1075 -2.34 -39.58 17.69
CA VAL A 1075 -3.31 -39.96 16.65
C VAL A 1075 -2.57 -40.54 15.46
N ARG A 1076 -2.81 -41.82 15.14
CA ARG A 1076 -2.17 -42.50 14.03
C ARG A 1076 -2.80 -42.11 12.69
N LEU A 1077 -1.98 -41.73 11.73
CA LEU A 1077 -2.38 -41.40 10.35
C LEU A 1077 -1.68 -42.33 9.37
N ASP A 1078 -2.39 -42.72 8.32
CA ASP A 1078 -1.90 -43.64 7.30
C ASP A 1078 -1.46 -42.88 6.04
N THR A 1079 -0.42 -43.39 5.39
CA THR A 1079 0.15 -42.81 4.17
C THR A 1079 0.44 -43.90 3.14
N MET A 1080 0.24 -43.60 1.87
CA MET A 1080 0.52 -44.54 0.78
C MET A 1080 1.25 -43.86 -0.37
N ALA A 1081 2.37 -44.43 -0.83
CA ALA A 1081 3.09 -44.00 -2.01
C ALA A 1081 2.89 -45.00 -3.16
N TYR A 1082 2.59 -44.52 -4.37
CA TYR A 1082 2.36 -45.35 -5.56
C TYR A 1082 3.46 -45.13 -6.59
N TYR A 1083 4.04 -46.22 -7.10
CA TYR A 1083 5.13 -46.19 -8.08
C TYR A 1083 4.75 -46.87 -9.39
N THR A 1084 5.48 -46.52 -10.45
CA THR A 1084 5.32 -47.17 -11.76
C THR A 1084 6.00 -48.53 -11.88
N ASP A 1085 6.88 -48.89 -10.96
CA ASP A 1085 7.63 -50.15 -11.01
C ASP A 1085 6.72 -51.34 -10.61
N PRO A 1086 6.57 -52.36 -11.46
CA PRO A 1086 5.69 -53.49 -11.19
C PRO A 1086 6.15 -54.42 -10.05
N SER A 1087 7.41 -54.32 -9.60
CA SER A 1087 7.93 -55.15 -8.50
C SER A 1087 7.42 -54.71 -7.13
N HIS A 1088 7.17 -53.41 -6.93
CA HIS A 1088 6.66 -52.83 -5.70
C HIS A 1088 5.77 -51.63 -6.01
N PRO A 1089 4.49 -51.86 -6.40
CA PRO A 1089 3.62 -50.79 -6.90
C PRO A 1089 3.17 -49.81 -5.83
N THR A 1090 3.19 -50.20 -4.55
CA THR A 1090 2.67 -49.41 -3.43
C THR A 1090 3.48 -49.59 -2.15
N GLN A 1091 3.75 -48.51 -1.43
CA GLN A 1091 4.36 -48.52 -0.10
C GLN A 1091 3.41 -47.87 0.90
N GLU A 1092 2.98 -48.62 1.91
CA GLU A 1092 2.14 -48.13 2.99
C GLU A 1092 2.99 -47.87 4.24
N THR A 1093 2.84 -46.68 4.81
CA THR A 1093 3.51 -46.26 6.05
C THR A 1093 2.50 -45.55 6.94
N ASN A 1094 2.80 -45.44 8.23
CA ASN A 1094 1.99 -44.65 9.15
C ASN A 1094 2.88 -43.81 10.06
N PHE A 1095 2.32 -42.74 10.60
CA PHE A 1095 2.99 -41.86 11.53
C PHE A 1095 1.99 -41.32 12.55
N ASP A 1096 2.48 -40.96 13.73
CA ASP A 1096 1.65 -40.45 14.81
C ASP A 1096 1.68 -38.92 14.84
N ALA A 1097 0.50 -38.30 14.83
CA ALA A 1097 0.31 -36.89 15.13
C ALA A 1097 0.22 -36.71 16.65
N ASN A 1098 1.11 -35.91 17.22
CA ASN A 1098 1.13 -35.62 18.65
C ASN A 1098 0.24 -34.42 18.96
N ILE A 1099 -0.83 -34.62 19.75
CA ILE A 1099 -1.83 -33.61 20.08
C ILE A 1099 -1.69 -33.23 21.55
N ILE A 1100 -1.57 -31.93 21.84
CA ILE A 1100 -1.42 -31.39 23.21
C ILE A 1100 -2.52 -30.36 23.50
N ASN A 1101 -3.27 -30.58 24.58
CA ASN A 1101 -4.33 -29.68 25.03
C ASN A 1101 -3.78 -28.54 25.88
N SER A 1102 -4.09 -27.28 25.54
CA SER A 1102 -3.56 -26.09 26.23
C SER A 1102 -4.19 -25.79 27.60
N LYS A 1103 -5.24 -26.53 28.00
CA LYS A 1103 -6.06 -26.28 29.21
C LYS A 1103 -5.92 -27.33 30.33
N ALA A 1104 -4.91 -28.20 30.30
CA ALA A 1104 -4.62 -29.13 31.40
C ALA A 1104 -3.34 -28.77 32.16
#